data_AF-A0A5N7AA09-F1
#
_entry.id   AF-A0A5N7AA09-F1
#
_cell.length_a   1.000
_cell.length_b   1.000
_cell.length_c   1.000
_cell.angle_alpha   90.00
_cell.angle_beta   90.00
_cell.angle_gamma   90.00
#
_symmetry.space_group_name_H-M   'P 1'
#
loop_
_entity.id
_entity.type
_entity.pdbx_description
1 polymer ?
#
loop_
_entity_poly.entity_id
_entity_poly.type
_entity_poly.pdbx_seq_one_letter_code
_entity_poly.pdbx_strand_id
1 'polypeptide(L)'
;MHPALRPYVAVSPTRGEANIQNVGNELPGNQRPLCNYTLYAFLWTKCGESHVSEMEKYIFPTKPKANPGATISGPKYRFTVLTDRLLRFEWAEDDRFEDRASTFAINRDLPVPEFRIIDNDGLEIITEHFHLSYDKKRFSSNGMVAHLSAKTTKYGTAWRFGTPSTLNLGGTARTLDLCDGRCDMGDGVLSKAGFAVIDDSESMLFDGQGFVANRPAGDRVDGYLFAYGRDYKAAIKAFHAVSGKQPVVPRYALGNWWSRYYPYRQEEYLKLMDKFYKEDIPLSVAVLDMDWHLVSDERVPHAGWTGYTWNKKLFPDPALFAREIHERNLKITLNDHPHDGIHSHEDSYQEMAKFLGRDTRNKSPILFDSTDPKFMDAYLNILHRNLEAVACDFWWIDWQQGPYSKIPGIDPLWMLNHFAYLDHGRDGKIPLILSRYAGPGSHRYPLGFSGDTVVTWASLEFQPEFTATASNIGYGWWSHDIGGHIHGGRDDELVTRWVQLGVFSPIMRLHSTSSRWMSKEPWLYSAECYSVMTHYLRFRHKLVPFLYTRNIICATEDELLVQPMYWEYPGREEAYSIPNQYFFGSDLVIAPIVQPRDKRTGLASVKAWLPPVGRLVDIFTGTVYDGNRELTLYRTLFEYPVLARQGSIIPLDASPQNGCLNPDTFEVFIVIGKDGYADVLEDSRDDRQQENENVTDGKQRVSTIRYAQAEGKLTAEVTDRVWGFCFLGVTSVPKGLRVLINGLDRTDDAIVDLEAYPKEQNLNVKCPSVSNEQYSITIELGPDPHLSLIDHITRIEEIIRDYQIEFHMKNKLWDVVQGYQDRPLNAIVGPILELILADSRSVKV
;
A
#
# COMPACT_ATOMS: atom_id res chain seq x y z
N MET A 1 18.49 -7.59 -28.05
CA MET A 1 18.55 -7.20 -29.47
C MET A 1 17.37 -6.27 -29.73
N HIS A 2 17.64 -5.02 -30.10
CA HIS A 2 16.65 -3.99 -30.43
C HIS A 2 15.81 -4.36 -31.67
N PRO A 3 14.55 -3.88 -31.76
CA PRO A 3 13.98 -3.50 -33.04
C PRO A 3 13.81 -1.98 -33.13
N ALA A 4 14.35 -1.45 -34.22
CA ALA A 4 14.32 -0.04 -34.60
C ALA A 4 13.04 0.28 -35.39
N LEU A 5 12.48 1.47 -35.11
CA LEU A 5 11.45 2.15 -35.91
C LEU A 5 12.07 2.74 -37.19
N ARG A 6 11.47 2.49 -38.37
CA ARG A 6 11.54 3.36 -39.57
C ARG A 6 10.36 3.13 -40.55
N PRO A 7 10.03 4.10 -41.43
CA PRO A 7 8.65 4.53 -41.69
C PRO A 7 8.03 4.10 -43.05
N TYR A 8 6.71 4.27 -43.13
CA TYR A 8 5.81 3.98 -44.25
C TYR A 8 6.08 4.79 -45.54
N VAL A 9 5.87 4.14 -46.69
CA VAL A 9 5.65 4.76 -48.02
C VAL A 9 4.30 4.29 -48.56
N ALA A 10 3.50 5.23 -49.04
CA ALA A 10 2.15 5.05 -49.54
C ALA A 10 2.11 4.58 -51.00
N VAL A 11 1.23 3.63 -51.33
CA VAL A 11 0.65 3.42 -52.68
C VAL A 11 -0.79 2.90 -52.55
N SER A 12 -1.68 3.39 -53.41
CA SER A 12 -3.11 3.09 -53.59
C SER A 12 -3.37 3.07 -55.11
N PRO A 13 -4.52 2.62 -55.65
CA PRO A 13 -5.30 1.39 -55.40
C PRO A 13 -5.71 0.70 -56.75
N THR A 14 -6.33 -0.49 -56.73
CA THR A 14 -7.26 -0.88 -57.82
C THR A 14 -8.33 -1.90 -57.38
N ARG A 15 -9.48 -1.74 -58.03
CA ARG A 15 -10.84 -2.29 -57.84
C ARG A 15 -11.02 -3.79 -58.13
N GLY A 16 -12.12 -4.35 -57.60
CA GLY A 16 -12.83 -5.52 -58.13
C GLY A 16 -14.19 -5.71 -57.45
N GLU A 17 -15.29 -5.58 -58.19
CA GLU A 17 -16.70 -5.69 -57.80
C GLU A 17 -17.26 -7.13 -57.84
N ALA A 18 -18.52 -7.28 -57.39
CA ALA A 18 -19.54 -8.33 -57.67
C ALA A 18 -19.60 -9.54 -56.69
N ASN A 19 -20.74 -10.15 -56.36
CA ASN A 19 -22.18 -9.81 -56.38
C ASN A 19 -22.91 -10.85 -55.49
N ILE A 20 -23.82 -10.34 -54.66
CA ILE A 20 -25.14 -10.84 -54.19
C ILE A 20 -25.56 -12.30 -54.54
N GLN A 21 -26.04 -13.07 -53.54
CA GLN A 21 -27.41 -13.64 -53.50
C GLN A 21 -27.81 -14.34 -52.17
N ASN A 22 -28.99 -13.95 -51.67
CA ASN A 22 -29.79 -14.51 -50.57
C ASN A 22 -30.43 -15.86 -50.92
N VAL A 23 -30.74 -16.69 -49.90
CA VAL A 23 -32.05 -17.37 -49.57
C VAL A 23 -31.88 -17.97 -48.14
N GLY A 24 -32.60 -17.58 -47.07
CA GLY A 24 -33.94 -18.07 -46.64
C GLY A 24 -33.91 -19.57 -46.21
N ASN A 25 -34.60 -20.11 -45.20
CA ASN A 25 -35.37 -19.67 -44.03
C ASN A 25 -35.74 -20.99 -43.27
N GLU A 26 -36.30 -20.92 -42.05
CA GLU A 26 -37.17 -21.93 -41.38
C GLU A 26 -36.59 -22.97 -40.36
N LEU A 27 -37.01 -22.73 -39.09
CA LEU A 27 -37.26 -23.64 -37.94
C LEU A 27 -38.63 -24.35 -38.13
N PRO A 28 -39.08 -25.39 -37.36
CA PRO A 28 -39.13 -25.51 -35.87
C PRO A 28 -38.97 -26.97 -35.35
N GLY A 29 -39.03 -27.39 -34.08
CA GLY A 29 -39.31 -26.84 -32.75
C GLY A 29 -39.44 -28.03 -31.76
N ASN A 30 -39.32 -27.81 -30.45
CA ASN A 30 -40.06 -28.56 -29.41
C ASN A 30 -39.74 -28.04 -27.99
N GLN A 31 -40.80 -27.79 -27.21
CA GLN A 31 -40.79 -27.41 -25.79
C GLN A 31 -41.27 -28.57 -24.91
N ARG A 32 -40.71 -28.71 -23.70
CA ARG A 32 -41.40 -28.68 -22.37
C ARG A 32 -40.43 -28.96 -21.20
N PRO A 33 -40.76 -28.57 -19.93
CA PRO A 33 -39.93 -27.66 -19.13
C PRO A 33 -39.35 -28.27 -17.85
N LEU A 34 -38.38 -27.57 -17.23
CA LEU A 34 -37.93 -27.80 -15.85
C LEU A 34 -37.69 -26.48 -15.10
N CYS A 35 -38.29 -26.44 -13.90
CA CYS A 35 -38.02 -25.69 -12.66
C CYS A 35 -37.58 -24.21 -12.65
N ASN A 36 -38.33 -23.46 -11.85
CA ASN A 36 -38.21 -22.05 -11.49
C ASN A 36 -36.84 -21.68 -10.87
N TYR A 37 -36.15 -20.72 -11.50
CA TYR A 37 -35.23 -19.80 -10.84
C TYR A 37 -35.73 -18.38 -11.06
N THR A 38 -35.93 -17.64 -9.98
CA THR A 38 -36.35 -16.24 -9.97
C THR A 38 -35.22 -15.37 -10.50
N LEU A 39 -35.27 -15.05 -11.79
CA LEU A 39 -34.40 -14.07 -12.43
C LEU A 39 -34.96 -12.66 -12.16
N TYR A 40 -34.26 -11.85 -11.36
CA TYR A 40 -34.43 -10.40 -11.41
C TYR A 40 -33.77 -9.88 -12.70
N ALA A 41 -34.43 -10.10 -13.82
CA ALA A 41 -34.12 -9.46 -15.09
C ALA A 41 -35.23 -8.48 -15.40
N PHE A 42 -35.07 -7.22 -15.01
CA PHE A 42 -35.80 -6.10 -15.60
C PHE A 42 -35.01 -4.80 -15.41
N LEU A 43 -34.47 -4.28 -16.52
CA LEU A 43 -34.75 -2.94 -17.03
C LEU A 43 -33.85 -2.62 -18.23
N TRP A 44 -34.06 -3.22 -19.41
CA TRP A 44 -33.60 -2.61 -20.67
C TRP A 44 -34.50 -3.02 -21.83
N THR A 45 -35.47 -2.16 -22.17
CA THR A 45 -35.87 -1.89 -23.56
C THR A 45 -36.88 -0.74 -23.61
N LYS A 46 -36.40 0.46 -23.94
CA LYS A 46 -37.13 1.38 -24.82
C LYS A 46 -36.24 1.74 -26.00
N CYS A 47 -36.55 1.15 -27.16
CA CYS A 47 -36.00 1.58 -28.44
C CYS A 47 -36.51 2.98 -28.76
N GLY A 48 -35.61 3.94 -29.03
CA GLY A 48 -35.93 5.14 -29.81
C GLY A 48 -35.62 6.50 -29.18
N GLU A 49 -34.99 6.58 -28.01
CA GLU A 49 -34.51 7.87 -27.46
C GLU A 49 -32.99 7.92 -27.55
N SER A 50 -32.43 9.08 -27.93
CA SER A 50 -31.00 9.34 -27.89
C SER A 50 -30.51 9.12 -26.46
N HIS A 51 -29.77 8.04 -26.19
CA HIS A 51 -29.13 7.84 -24.89
C HIS A 51 -28.26 9.05 -24.58
N VAL A 52 -28.67 9.80 -23.56
CA VAL A 52 -27.85 10.82 -22.91
C VAL A 52 -26.84 10.04 -22.08
N SER A 53 -25.55 10.39 -22.21
CA SER A 53 -24.48 9.77 -21.43
C SER A 53 -24.77 9.94 -19.94
N GLU A 54 -24.81 8.85 -19.17
CA GLU A 54 -25.20 8.87 -17.76
C GLU A 54 -23.97 9.04 -16.83
N MET A 55 -23.09 10.00 -17.14
CA MET A 55 -21.92 10.25 -16.29
C MET A 55 -22.29 10.87 -14.93
N GLU A 56 -23.51 11.39 -14.76
CA GLU A 56 -24.02 11.95 -13.50
C GLU A 56 -23.92 10.97 -12.31
N LYS A 57 -23.92 9.66 -12.57
CA LYS A 57 -23.73 8.62 -11.52
C LYS A 57 -22.33 8.60 -10.90
N TYR A 58 -21.35 9.25 -11.52
CA TYR A 58 -19.99 9.39 -11.02
C TYR A 58 -19.76 10.72 -10.29
N ILE A 59 -20.83 11.49 -10.00
CA ILE A 59 -20.75 12.59 -9.05
C ILE A 59 -20.33 12.02 -7.68
N PHE A 60 -19.29 12.61 -7.10
CA PHE A 60 -18.75 12.20 -5.81
C PHE A 60 -18.75 13.36 -4.81
N PRO A 61 -18.71 13.08 -3.49
CA PRO A 61 -18.77 14.11 -2.48
C PRO A 61 -17.57 15.06 -2.55
N THR A 62 -17.85 16.36 -2.75
CA THR A 62 -16.84 17.43 -2.72
C THR A 62 -17.42 18.67 -2.05
N LYS A 63 -16.55 19.51 -1.47
CA LYS A 63 -16.91 20.84 -0.94
C LYS A 63 -15.91 21.90 -1.43
N PRO A 64 -15.87 22.20 -2.73
CA PRO A 64 -14.70 22.85 -3.34
C PRO A 64 -14.69 24.37 -3.21
N LYS A 65 -15.84 24.98 -2.87
CA LYS A 65 -15.96 26.43 -2.63
C LYS A 65 -15.47 26.75 -1.22
N ALA A 66 -14.53 27.68 -1.10
CA ALA A 66 -13.97 28.08 0.18
C ALA A 66 -14.98 28.80 1.08
N ASN A 67 -14.78 28.70 2.39
CA ASN A 67 -15.53 29.48 3.35
C ASN A 67 -15.23 30.98 3.16
N PRO A 68 -16.24 31.84 2.96
CA PRO A 68 -16.02 33.28 2.76
C PRO A 68 -15.28 33.96 3.92
N GLY A 69 -15.46 33.48 5.16
CA GLY A 69 -14.77 34.01 6.34
C GLY A 69 -13.27 33.73 6.36
N ALA A 70 -12.80 32.76 5.58
CA ALA A 70 -11.38 32.44 5.41
C ALA A 70 -10.75 33.06 4.15
N THR A 71 -11.52 33.82 3.37
CA THR A 71 -11.12 34.30 2.04
C THR A 71 -10.75 35.79 2.07
N ILE A 72 -9.59 36.13 1.54
CA ILE A 72 -9.09 37.50 1.37
C ILE A 72 -8.83 37.72 -0.10
N SER A 73 -9.44 38.73 -0.73
CA SER A 73 -9.33 38.93 -2.18
C SER A 73 -9.12 40.39 -2.56
N GLY A 74 -8.38 40.59 -3.65
CA GLY A 74 -8.34 41.82 -4.42
C GLY A 74 -8.78 41.56 -5.86
N PRO A 75 -8.59 42.51 -6.79
CA PRO A 75 -9.07 42.37 -8.16
C PRO A 75 -8.49 41.15 -8.92
N LYS A 76 -7.24 40.77 -8.64
CA LYS A 76 -6.51 39.73 -9.38
C LYS A 76 -5.89 38.64 -8.50
N TYR A 77 -5.94 38.80 -7.18
CA TYR A 77 -5.40 37.84 -6.23
C TYR A 77 -6.46 37.38 -5.25
N ARG A 78 -6.35 36.12 -4.81
CA ARG A 78 -7.18 35.57 -3.73
C ARG A 78 -6.33 34.69 -2.84
N PHE A 79 -6.46 34.87 -1.54
CA PHE A 79 -5.90 34.03 -0.51
C PHE A 79 -7.03 33.33 0.25
N THR A 80 -6.85 32.06 0.56
CA THR A 80 -7.75 31.32 1.45
C THR A 80 -6.93 30.69 2.56
N VAL A 81 -7.21 31.06 3.82
CA VAL A 81 -6.58 30.45 5.00
C VAL A 81 -7.34 29.18 5.33
N LEU A 82 -6.91 28.04 4.77
CA LEU A 82 -7.61 26.76 4.85
C LEU A 82 -7.44 26.10 6.22
N THR A 83 -6.25 26.25 6.81
CA THR A 83 -5.97 25.95 8.22
C THR A 83 -4.99 26.99 8.75
N ASP A 84 -4.69 26.98 10.05
CA ASP A 84 -3.62 27.77 10.65
C ASP A 84 -2.23 27.55 10.01
N ARG A 85 -2.06 26.46 9.25
CA ARG A 85 -0.83 25.99 8.61
C ARG A 85 -0.93 25.80 7.10
N LEU A 86 -2.08 26.07 6.49
CA LEU A 86 -2.29 25.85 5.05
C LEU A 86 -2.96 27.06 4.42
N LEU A 87 -2.25 27.67 3.47
CA LEU A 87 -2.71 28.82 2.71
C LEU A 87 -2.84 28.45 1.23
N ARG A 88 -4.04 28.61 0.67
CA ARG A 88 -4.20 28.68 -0.79
C ARG A 88 -3.95 30.11 -1.25
N PHE A 89 -3.21 30.27 -2.34
CA PHE A 89 -2.99 31.55 -3.00
C PHE A 89 -3.28 31.42 -4.50
N GLU A 90 -3.98 32.40 -5.03
CA GLU A 90 -4.46 32.39 -6.41
C GLU A 90 -4.16 33.72 -7.08
N TRP A 91 -3.78 33.64 -8.36
CA TRP A 91 -3.72 34.77 -9.27
C TRP A 91 -4.61 34.48 -10.47
N ALA A 92 -5.40 35.48 -10.90
CA ALA A 92 -6.18 35.44 -12.12
C ALA A 92 -6.13 36.81 -12.79
N GLU A 93 -5.46 36.91 -13.95
CA GLU A 93 -5.31 38.18 -14.66
C GLU A 93 -6.64 38.77 -15.16
N ASP A 94 -7.65 37.92 -15.34
CA ASP A 94 -8.98 38.24 -15.83
C ASP A 94 -10.06 38.35 -14.73
N ASP A 95 -9.66 38.49 -13.46
CA ASP A 95 -10.52 38.59 -12.27
C ASP A 95 -11.45 37.39 -11.94
N ARG A 96 -11.32 36.28 -12.68
CA ARG A 96 -12.17 35.09 -12.52
C ARG A 96 -11.42 33.98 -11.82
N PHE A 97 -11.67 33.78 -10.54
CA PHE A 97 -11.05 32.70 -9.77
C PHE A 97 -11.72 31.33 -9.99
N GLU A 98 -11.01 30.26 -9.67
CA GLU A 98 -11.47 28.88 -9.87
C GLU A 98 -11.92 28.26 -8.53
N ASP A 99 -13.20 27.89 -8.46
CA ASP A 99 -13.84 27.31 -7.27
C ASP A 99 -14.23 25.85 -7.44
N ARG A 100 -14.10 25.28 -8.66
CA ARG A 100 -14.37 23.87 -8.88
C ARG A 100 -13.34 22.99 -8.17
N ALA A 101 -13.72 21.75 -7.91
CA ALA A 101 -12.81 20.75 -7.38
C ALA A 101 -11.72 20.46 -8.43
N SER A 102 -10.46 20.36 -8.00
CA SER A 102 -9.36 19.87 -8.83
C SER A 102 -8.99 18.43 -8.45
N THR A 103 -8.10 17.79 -9.22
CA THR A 103 -7.60 16.46 -8.86
C THR A 103 -6.90 16.44 -7.50
N PHE A 104 -6.20 17.52 -7.13
CA PHE A 104 -5.63 17.67 -5.80
C PHE A 104 -6.69 18.13 -4.78
N ALA A 105 -7.35 19.27 -5.00
CA ALA A 105 -8.16 19.95 -3.99
C ALA A 105 -9.66 19.83 -4.26
N ILE A 106 -10.30 18.89 -3.56
CA ILE A 106 -11.74 18.63 -3.65
C ILE A 106 -12.55 19.30 -2.53
N ASN A 107 -11.88 19.70 -1.44
CA ASN A 107 -12.48 20.34 -0.27
C ASN A 107 -11.74 21.63 0.08
N ARG A 108 -12.49 22.75 0.15
CA ARG A 108 -11.99 24.06 0.60
C ARG A 108 -12.93 24.72 1.60
N ASP A 109 -14.16 24.21 1.76
CA ASP A 109 -15.07 24.57 2.85
C ASP A 109 -14.62 23.89 4.15
N LEU A 110 -13.62 24.49 4.80
CA LEU A 110 -13.07 24.06 6.08
C LEU A 110 -13.47 25.03 7.19
N PRO A 111 -13.43 24.61 8.48
CA PRO A 111 -13.58 25.53 9.59
C PRO A 111 -12.60 26.71 9.48
N VAL A 112 -13.10 27.92 9.67
CA VAL A 112 -12.27 29.14 9.60
C VAL A 112 -11.28 29.13 10.77
N PRO A 113 -9.95 29.10 10.52
CA PRO A 113 -8.97 29.16 11.60
C PRO A 113 -8.87 30.57 12.17
N GLU A 114 -8.21 30.71 13.32
CA GLU A 114 -7.84 32.02 13.85
C GLU A 114 -6.71 32.64 13.01
N PHE A 115 -6.96 33.82 12.46
CA PHE A 115 -5.94 34.62 11.77
C PHE A 115 -6.30 36.11 11.83
N ARG A 116 -5.29 36.97 11.64
CA ARG A 116 -5.48 38.42 11.55
C ARG A 116 -4.93 38.95 10.24
N ILE A 117 -5.57 40.02 9.75
CA ILE A 117 -5.20 40.71 8.53
C ILE A 117 -4.71 42.11 8.89
N ILE A 118 -3.61 42.53 8.26
CA ILE A 118 -3.24 43.95 8.18
C ILE A 118 -3.27 44.33 6.70
N ASP A 119 -4.13 45.29 6.35
CA ASP A 119 -4.37 45.69 4.96
C ASP A 119 -4.15 47.19 4.80
N ASN A 120 -2.93 47.59 4.39
CA ASN A 120 -2.51 48.96 4.14
C ASN A 120 -1.93 49.07 2.70
N ASP A 121 -0.73 49.66 2.53
CA ASP A 121 0.00 49.69 1.26
C ASP A 121 0.41 48.29 0.75
N GLY A 122 0.45 47.30 1.65
CA GLY A 122 0.58 45.87 1.37
C GLY A 122 -0.44 45.06 2.17
N LEU A 123 -0.49 43.76 1.92
CA LEU A 123 -1.34 42.81 2.63
C LEU A 123 -0.48 41.90 3.51
N GLU A 124 -0.85 41.76 4.77
CA GLU A 124 -0.29 40.78 5.68
C GLU A 124 -1.37 39.83 6.20
N ILE A 125 -1.08 38.53 6.16
CA ILE A 125 -1.92 37.48 6.74
C ILE A 125 -1.09 36.77 7.81
N ILE A 126 -1.56 36.80 9.05
CA ILE A 126 -0.84 36.25 10.20
C ILE A 126 -1.70 35.19 10.88
N THR A 127 -1.16 33.97 10.96
CA THR A 127 -1.68 32.86 11.76
C THR A 127 -0.74 32.58 12.94
N GLU A 128 -1.01 31.53 13.71
CA GLU A 128 -0.05 31.02 14.71
C GLU A 128 1.26 30.54 14.04
N HIS A 129 1.19 29.94 12.84
CA HIS A 129 2.33 29.23 12.23
C HIS A 129 3.06 30.00 11.15
N PHE A 130 2.43 31.00 10.52
CA PHE A 130 3.09 31.81 9.51
C PHE A 130 2.62 33.27 9.48
N HIS A 131 3.49 34.12 8.96
CA HIS A 131 3.25 35.52 8.64
C HIS A 131 3.58 35.74 7.17
N LEU A 132 2.54 35.87 6.35
CA LEU A 132 2.65 36.23 4.94
C LEU A 132 2.69 37.76 4.79
N SER A 133 3.62 38.26 3.99
CA SER A 133 3.65 39.64 3.49
C SER A 133 3.55 39.63 1.96
N TYR A 134 2.64 40.46 1.44
CA TYR A 134 2.34 40.55 0.02
C TYR A 134 2.17 42.01 -0.46
N ASP A 135 2.81 42.37 -1.56
CA ASP A 135 2.89 43.74 -2.09
C ASP A 135 1.72 44.15 -3.02
N LYS A 136 0.68 43.31 -3.13
CA LYS A 136 -0.50 43.52 -4.00
C LYS A 136 -0.19 43.60 -5.51
N LYS A 137 0.96 43.09 -5.96
CA LYS A 137 1.34 42.97 -7.37
C LYS A 137 1.34 41.52 -7.85
N ARG A 138 1.62 41.27 -9.13
CA ARG A 138 1.80 39.90 -9.64
C ARG A 138 2.80 39.13 -8.74
N PHE A 139 2.43 37.93 -8.31
CA PHE A 139 3.27 37.14 -7.39
C PHE A 139 4.71 37.01 -7.89
N SER A 140 5.66 37.28 -6.99
CA SER A 140 7.09 37.22 -7.25
C SER A 140 7.84 36.91 -5.95
N SER A 141 9.08 36.46 -6.04
CA SER A 141 9.92 36.15 -4.87
C SER A 141 10.22 37.37 -3.98
N ASN A 142 10.10 38.58 -4.53
CA ASN A 142 10.26 39.84 -3.81
C ASN A 142 8.94 40.34 -3.20
N GLY A 143 7.83 40.13 -3.92
CA GLY A 143 6.52 40.67 -3.57
C GLY A 143 5.68 39.76 -2.69
N MET A 144 5.99 38.47 -2.58
CA MET A 144 5.24 37.52 -1.74
C MET A 144 6.18 36.62 -0.93
N VAL A 145 6.15 36.78 0.39
CA VAL A 145 7.07 36.14 1.33
C VAL A 145 6.29 35.64 2.55
N ALA A 146 6.48 34.38 2.93
CA ALA A 146 5.94 33.83 4.17
C ALA A 146 7.07 33.50 5.15
N HIS A 147 7.04 34.15 6.32
CA HIS A 147 7.90 33.82 7.45
C HIS A 147 7.20 32.78 8.31
N LEU A 148 7.86 31.66 8.58
CA LEU A 148 7.33 30.65 9.50
C LEU A 148 7.65 31.01 10.94
N SER A 149 6.70 30.81 11.85
CA SER A 149 6.91 30.98 13.29
C SER A 149 7.88 29.94 13.86
N ALA A 150 7.92 28.75 13.24
CA ALA A 150 8.78 27.65 13.68
C ALA A 150 10.26 27.89 13.35
N LYS A 151 11.14 27.66 14.32
CA LYS A 151 12.60 27.76 14.17
C LYS A 151 13.17 26.45 13.61
N THR A 152 12.92 26.16 12.34
CA THR A 152 13.33 24.90 11.69
C THR A 152 14.79 24.87 11.25
N THR A 153 15.37 26.04 10.94
CA THR A 153 16.77 26.22 10.53
C THR A 153 17.47 27.27 11.40
N LYS A 154 18.80 27.25 11.45
CA LYS A 154 19.60 28.18 12.28
C LYS A 154 19.47 29.65 11.88
N TYR A 155 19.17 29.92 10.61
CA TYR A 155 19.10 31.28 10.07
C TYR A 155 17.66 31.76 9.84
N GLY A 156 16.67 30.91 10.12
CA GLY A 156 15.29 31.10 9.68
C GLY A 156 15.18 30.91 8.16
N THR A 157 14.12 30.24 7.72
CA THR A 157 13.85 30.08 6.28
C THR A 157 12.49 30.68 6.00
N ALA A 158 12.48 31.83 5.32
CA ALA A 158 11.26 32.36 4.74
C ALA A 158 10.99 31.62 3.42
N TRP A 159 9.74 31.24 3.20
CA TRP A 159 9.30 30.84 1.87
C TRP A 159 9.10 32.08 1.00
N ARG A 160 9.53 32.01 -0.25
CA ARG A 160 9.31 33.05 -1.26
C ARG A 160 8.67 32.42 -2.48
N PHE A 161 7.70 33.11 -3.07
CA PHE A 161 7.02 32.60 -4.26
C PHE A 161 8.03 32.31 -5.39
N GLY A 162 7.92 31.12 -5.99
CA GLY A 162 8.74 30.68 -7.12
C GLY A 162 10.18 30.31 -6.79
N THR A 163 10.61 30.29 -5.52
CA THR A 163 11.94 29.80 -5.15
C THR A 163 11.92 28.30 -4.88
N PRO A 164 12.86 27.51 -5.43
CA PRO A 164 12.91 26.08 -5.21
C PRO A 164 13.22 25.75 -3.74
N SER A 165 12.66 24.66 -3.24
CA SER A 165 13.01 24.11 -1.92
C SER A 165 14.12 23.07 -2.07
N THR A 166 15.29 23.31 -1.48
CA THR A 166 16.39 22.33 -1.48
C THR A 166 16.33 21.35 -0.30
N LEU A 167 15.27 21.45 0.52
CA LEU A 167 15.11 20.68 1.76
C LEU A 167 13.82 19.84 1.74
N ASN A 168 13.19 19.65 0.58
CA ASN A 168 12.05 18.73 0.43
C ASN A 168 12.51 17.30 0.78
N LEU A 169 11.63 16.53 1.43
CA LEU A 169 11.91 15.15 1.86
C LEU A 169 11.45 14.11 0.82
N GLY A 170 11.04 14.56 -0.37
CA GLY A 170 10.52 13.72 -1.44
C GLY A 170 9.07 13.31 -1.22
N GLY A 171 8.41 12.85 -2.29
CA GLY A 171 7.08 12.26 -2.27
C GLY A 171 7.12 10.83 -2.79
N THR A 172 6.56 10.62 -3.98
CA THR A 172 6.68 9.37 -4.72
C THR A 172 6.72 9.64 -6.23
N ALA A 173 7.18 8.66 -6.99
CA ALA A 173 7.22 8.73 -8.44
C ALA A 173 5.98 8.07 -9.07
N ARG A 174 5.60 8.50 -10.28
CA ARG A 174 4.52 7.87 -11.07
C ARG A 174 4.76 6.38 -11.29
N THR A 175 6.03 6.03 -11.52
CA THR A 175 6.48 4.66 -11.79
C THR A 175 8.00 4.53 -11.62
N LEU A 176 8.45 3.31 -11.35
CA LEU A 176 9.83 2.82 -11.37
C LEU A 176 10.12 1.97 -12.62
N ASP A 177 9.27 2.05 -13.66
CA ASP A 177 9.54 1.37 -14.93
C ASP A 177 10.95 1.69 -15.41
N LEU A 178 11.73 0.65 -15.69
CA LEU A 178 13.12 0.73 -16.15
C LEU A 178 14.11 1.37 -15.16
N CYS A 179 13.71 1.60 -13.91
CA CYS A 179 14.61 2.10 -12.85
C CYS A 179 15.38 0.94 -12.21
N ASP A 180 16.71 1.11 -12.09
CA ASP A 180 17.60 0.23 -11.32
C ASP A 180 18.09 1.00 -10.09
N GLY A 181 17.45 0.75 -8.94
CA GLY A 181 17.67 1.51 -7.72
C GLY A 181 17.00 2.88 -7.68
N ARG A 182 17.63 3.81 -6.96
CA ARG A 182 17.06 5.10 -6.58
C ARG A 182 16.81 6.02 -7.78
N CYS A 183 15.59 6.58 -7.86
CA CYS A 183 15.20 7.60 -8.84
C CYS A 183 14.81 8.93 -8.16
N ASP A 184 14.36 9.89 -8.96
CA ASP A 184 13.74 11.12 -8.46
C ASP A 184 12.30 10.84 -8.02
N MET A 185 12.00 11.21 -6.77
CA MET A 185 10.71 10.96 -6.11
C MET A 185 9.76 12.14 -6.19
N GLY A 186 10.16 13.20 -6.92
CA GLY A 186 9.45 14.46 -6.96
C GLY A 186 9.32 15.09 -5.57
N ASP A 187 8.51 16.14 -5.48
CA ASP A 187 8.24 16.81 -4.23
C ASP A 187 7.09 16.15 -3.46
N GLY A 188 7.29 15.99 -2.14
CA GLY A 188 6.21 15.73 -1.19
C GLY A 188 5.74 17.01 -0.51
N VAL A 189 4.78 16.90 0.42
CA VAL A 189 4.36 18.02 1.27
C VAL A 189 5.22 18.19 2.51
N LEU A 190 6.27 17.38 2.69
CA LEU A 190 7.15 17.37 3.86
C LEU A 190 8.56 17.88 3.53
N SER A 191 9.14 18.69 4.40
CA SER A 191 10.44 19.35 4.20
C SER A 191 11.11 19.68 5.53
N LYS A 192 12.44 19.58 5.59
CA LYS A 192 13.23 20.06 6.74
C LYS A 192 13.17 21.59 6.91
N ALA A 193 12.80 22.35 5.87
CA ALA A 193 12.58 23.78 5.96
C ALA A 193 11.30 24.13 6.75
N GLY A 194 10.38 23.17 6.85
CA GLY A 194 9.08 23.31 7.52
C GLY A 194 7.97 23.92 6.70
N PHE A 195 8.22 24.07 5.39
CA PHE A 195 7.18 24.37 4.41
C PHE A 195 7.33 23.52 3.16
N ALA A 196 6.22 23.34 2.45
CA ALA A 196 6.18 22.78 1.11
C ALA A 196 5.09 23.49 0.29
N VAL A 197 5.15 23.36 -1.03
CA VAL A 197 4.16 23.93 -1.93
C VAL A 197 3.65 22.87 -2.89
N ILE A 198 2.33 22.82 -3.07
CA ILE A 198 1.72 22.17 -4.22
C ILE A 198 1.30 23.26 -5.20
N ASP A 199 1.77 23.14 -6.44
CA ASP A 199 1.27 23.92 -7.56
C ASP A 199 0.13 23.15 -8.23
N ASP A 200 -1.09 23.67 -8.10
CA ASP A 200 -2.31 23.09 -8.65
C ASP A 200 -2.73 23.81 -9.95
N SER A 201 -1.90 24.72 -10.49
CA SER A 201 -2.28 25.61 -11.61
C SER A 201 -2.59 24.88 -12.92
N GLU A 202 -2.08 23.67 -13.10
CA GLU A 202 -2.20 22.87 -14.34
C GLU A 202 -3.06 21.61 -14.17
N SER A 203 -3.59 21.35 -12.97
CA SER A 203 -4.39 20.15 -12.74
C SER A 203 -5.76 20.24 -13.42
N MET A 204 -6.30 19.10 -13.85
CA MET A 204 -7.67 19.06 -14.37
C MET A 204 -8.71 19.28 -13.24
N LEU A 205 -9.90 19.73 -13.64
CA LEU A 205 -11.01 20.04 -12.74
C LEU A 205 -12.12 19.01 -12.89
N PHE A 206 -12.94 18.87 -11.85
CA PHE A 206 -14.23 18.18 -11.95
C PHE A 206 -15.33 19.22 -12.26
N ASP A 207 -16.21 18.90 -13.21
CA ASP A 207 -17.24 19.84 -13.69
C ASP A 207 -18.47 19.95 -12.78
N GLY A 208 -18.59 19.05 -11.80
CA GLY A 208 -19.75 18.95 -10.90
C GLY A 208 -20.97 18.25 -11.52
N GLN A 209 -20.84 17.73 -12.73
CA GLN A 209 -21.86 17.01 -13.51
C GLN A 209 -21.46 15.55 -13.76
N GLY A 210 -20.45 15.05 -13.04
CA GLY A 210 -19.98 13.67 -13.13
C GLY A 210 -18.87 13.45 -14.15
N PHE A 211 -18.24 14.52 -14.66
CA PHE A 211 -17.09 14.42 -15.55
C PHE A 211 -16.00 15.45 -15.20
N VAL A 212 -15.05 15.65 -16.12
CA VAL A 212 -13.91 16.56 -15.95
C VAL A 212 -13.99 17.76 -16.88
N ALA A 213 -13.27 18.81 -16.51
CA ALA A 213 -13.11 20.02 -17.29
C ALA A 213 -11.66 20.51 -17.24
N ASN A 214 -11.29 21.28 -18.27
CA ASN A 214 -10.03 21.99 -18.30
C ASN A 214 -10.04 23.17 -17.33
N ARG A 215 -8.84 23.54 -16.86
CA ARG A 215 -8.64 24.85 -16.27
C ARG A 215 -8.85 25.96 -17.30
N PRO A 216 -9.40 27.11 -16.90
CA PRO A 216 -9.46 28.28 -17.77
C PRO A 216 -8.04 28.69 -18.19
N ALA A 217 -7.87 29.07 -19.46
CA ALA A 217 -6.60 29.59 -19.96
C ALA A 217 -6.28 30.98 -19.38
N GLY A 218 -5.03 31.42 -19.54
CA GLY A 218 -4.55 32.75 -19.17
C GLY A 218 -3.44 32.73 -18.13
N ASP A 219 -2.94 33.91 -17.73
CA ASP A 219 -1.97 34.05 -16.64
C ASP A 219 -2.66 33.79 -15.30
N ARG A 220 -2.46 32.59 -14.77
CA ARG A 220 -3.13 32.07 -13.58
C ARG A 220 -2.13 31.35 -12.67
N VAL A 221 -2.40 31.41 -11.37
CA VAL A 221 -1.70 30.63 -10.34
C VAL A 221 -2.75 30.08 -9.40
N ASP A 222 -2.62 28.83 -9.00
CA ASP A 222 -3.41 28.20 -7.94
C ASP A 222 -2.45 27.32 -7.12
N GLY A 223 -1.95 27.85 -6.01
CA GLY A 223 -0.92 27.18 -5.21
C GLY A 223 -1.31 27.05 -3.74
N TYR A 224 -0.73 26.06 -3.09
CA TYR A 224 -1.01 25.72 -1.70
C TYR A 224 0.30 25.68 -0.92
N LEU A 225 0.47 26.64 0.00
CA LEU A 225 1.60 26.70 0.90
C LEU A 225 1.26 25.98 2.21
N PHE A 226 1.98 24.88 2.45
CA PHE A 226 2.00 24.17 3.72
C PHE A 226 3.08 24.80 4.60
N ALA A 227 2.72 25.29 5.79
CA ALA A 227 3.60 25.96 6.74
C ALA A 227 3.43 25.33 8.15
N TYR A 228 3.98 24.14 8.33
CA TYR A 228 3.76 23.28 9.51
C TYR A 228 4.98 23.18 10.43
N GLY A 229 6.11 23.78 10.06
CA GLY A 229 7.34 23.69 10.84
C GLY A 229 7.87 22.25 10.89
N ARG A 230 7.82 21.60 12.05
CA ARG A 230 8.29 20.21 12.22
C ARG A 230 7.17 19.22 12.52
N ASP A 231 5.92 19.67 12.48
CA ASP A 231 4.76 18.82 12.71
C ASP A 231 4.30 18.18 11.40
N TYR A 232 5.02 17.14 10.97
CA TYR A 232 4.77 16.46 9.71
C TYR A 232 3.42 15.76 9.68
N LYS A 233 2.93 15.25 10.82
CA LYS A 233 1.60 14.63 10.91
C LYS A 233 0.49 15.66 10.67
N ALA A 234 0.62 16.89 11.21
CA ALA A 234 -0.32 17.96 10.92
C ALA A 234 -0.30 18.40 9.44
N ALA A 235 0.87 18.38 8.78
CA ALA A 235 0.96 18.68 7.36
C ALA A 235 0.15 17.69 6.50
N ILE A 236 0.25 16.40 6.81
CA ILE A 236 -0.51 15.34 6.13
C ILE A 236 -2.00 15.41 6.45
N LYS A 237 -2.37 15.73 7.69
CA LYS A 237 -3.78 16.02 8.04
C LYS A 237 -4.34 17.19 7.25
N ALA A 238 -3.57 18.28 7.09
CA ALA A 238 -3.97 19.42 6.26
C ALA A 238 -4.07 19.04 4.77
N PHE A 239 -3.17 18.20 4.28
CA PHE A 239 -3.23 17.64 2.93
C PHE A 239 -4.55 16.86 2.73
N HIS A 240 -4.83 15.86 3.57
CA HIS A 240 -6.08 15.08 3.49
C HIS A 240 -7.36 15.91 3.70
N ALA A 241 -7.31 16.97 4.53
CA ALA A 241 -8.45 17.87 4.70
C ALA A 241 -8.88 18.52 3.37
N VAL A 242 -7.91 18.88 2.52
CA VAL A 242 -8.16 19.50 1.21
C VAL A 242 -8.35 18.48 0.10
N SER A 243 -7.54 17.42 0.12
CA SER A 243 -7.52 16.42 -0.94
C SER A 243 -8.45 15.25 -0.72
N GLY A 244 -9.17 15.18 0.40
CA GLY A 244 -9.86 13.96 0.83
C GLY A 244 -8.90 12.96 1.47
N LYS A 245 -9.46 12.12 2.35
CA LYS A 245 -8.73 11.06 3.08
C LYS A 245 -8.46 9.86 2.19
N GLN A 246 -7.53 9.00 2.61
CA GLN A 246 -7.42 7.65 2.05
C GLN A 246 -8.65 6.82 2.44
N PRO A 247 -9.34 6.16 1.51
CA PRO A 247 -10.43 5.26 1.86
C PRO A 247 -9.90 3.95 2.44
N VAL A 248 -10.78 3.23 3.13
CA VAL A 248 -10.55 1.85 3.58
C VAL A 248 -10.38 0.96 2.35
N VAL A 249 -9.36 0.09 2.34
CA VAL A 249 -9.25 -0.99 1.34
C VAL A 249 -9.99 -2.25 1.81
N PRO A 250 -10.52 -3.11 0.92
CA PRO A 250 -11.13 -4.37 1.31
C PRO A 250 -10.16 -5.26 2.11
N ARG A 251 -10.64 -6.00 3.10
CA ARG A 251 -9.80 -6.83 3.97
C ARG A 251 -8.96 -7.86 3.20
N TYR A 252 -9.52 -8.46 2.15
CA TYR A 252 -8.79 -9.39 1.27
C TYR A 252 -7.56 -8.75 0.61
N ALA A 253 -7.53 -7.43 0.40
CA ALA A 253 -6.40 -6.75 -0.22
C ALA A 253 -5.12 -6.81 0.65
N LEU A 254 -5.28 -7.06 1.96
CA LEU A 254 -4.19 -7.06 2.92
C LEU A 254 -3.40 -8.38 2.97
N GLY A 255 -3.89 -9.45 2.34
CA GLY A 255 -3.22 -10.75 2.28
C GLY A 255 -2.12 -10.84 1.22
N ASN A 256 -1.73 -12.08 0.90
CA ASN A 256 -0.80 -12.40 -0.17
C ASN A 256 -1.53 -12.42 -1.52
N TRP A 257 -0.98 -11.76 -2.52
CA TRP A 257 -1.48 -11.78 -3.89
C TRP A 257 -0.53 -12.62 -4.75
N TRP A 258 -1.09 -13.56 -5.50
CA TRP A 258 -0.34 -14.28 -6.53
C TRP A 258 -0.49 -13.55 -7.86
N SER A 259 0.63 -13.09 -8.41
CA SER A 259 0.69 -12.52 -9.76
C SER A 259 1.98 -12.93 -10.46
N ARG A 260 1.87 -13.06 -11.78
CA ARG A 260 2.99 -13.24 -12.69
C ARG A 260 2.48 -12.96 -14.11
N TYR A 261 3.22 -12.21 -14.90
CA TYR A 261 2.97 -12.16 -16.33
C TYR A 261 3.30 -13.53 -16.92
N TYR A 262 2.27 -14.34 -17.20
CA TYR A 262 2.44 -15.69 -17.73
C TYR A 262 1.15 -16.18 -18.42
N PRO A 263 1.25 -16.87 -19.57
CA PRO A 263 0.10 -17.39 -20.32
C PRO A 263 -0.49 -18.64 -19.67
N TYR A 264 -1.04 -18.48 -18.47
CA TYR A 264 -1.62 -19.57 -17.70
C TYR A 264 -2.78 -20.22 -18.43
N ARG A 265 -2.83 -21.56 -18.38
CA ARG A 265 -4.05 -22.30 -18.70
C ARG A 265 -4.92 -22.42 -17.45
N GLN A 266 -6.24 -22.41 -17.61
CA GLN A 266 -7.22 -22.53 -16.53
C GLN A 266 -6.90 -23.66 -15.53
N GLU A 267 -6.71 -24.89 -16.02
CA GLU A 267 -6.36 -26.02 -15.13
C GLU A 267 -4.99 -25.88 -14.46
N GLU A 268 -4.01 -25.28 -15.16
CA GLU A 268 -2.67 -25.06 -14.61
C GLU A 268 -2.71 -24.06 -13.47
N TYR A 269 -3.47 -22.97 -13.64
CA TYR A 269 -3.66 -21.96 -12.61
C TYR A 269 -4.40 -22.51 -11.39
N LEU A 270 -5.47 -23.30 -11.59
CA LEU A 270 -6.19 -23.95 -10.49
C LEU A 270 -5.29 -24.93 -9.72
N LYS A 271 -4.52 -25.77 -10.43
CA LYS A 271 -3.52 -26.66 -9.80
C LYS A 271 -2.45 -25.90 -9.03
N LEU A 272 -2.08 -24.70 -9.49
CA LEU A 272 -1.15 -23.83 -8.79
C LEU A 272 -1.75 -23.31 -7.47
N MET A 273 -3.02 -22.87 -7.49
CA MET A 273 -3.73 -22.47 -6.26
C MET A 273 -3.84 -23.65 -5.27
N ASP A 274 -4.16 -24.85 -5.76
CA ASP A 274 -4.21 -26.07 -4.95
C ASP A 274 -2.84 -26.42 -4.36
N LYS A 275 -1.76 -26.13 -5.10
CA LYS A 275 -0.40 -26.31 -4.60
C LYS A 275 -0.10 -25.32 -3.48
N PHE A 276 -0.42 -24.04 -3.62
CA PHE A 276 -0.28 -23.07 -2.52
C PHE A 276 -1.02 -23.53 -1.26
N TYR A 277 -2.26 -24.00 -1.41
CA TYR A 277 -3.02 -24.57 -0.32
C TYR A 277 -2.33 -25.79 0.33
N LYS A 278 -1.84 -26.73 -0.48
CA LYS A 278 -1.12 -27.93 0.01
C LYS A 278 0.20 -27.59 0.72
N GLU A 279 0.87 -26.53 0.28
CA GLU A 279 2.09 -26.00 0.89
C GLU A 279 1.77 -25.12 2.12
N ASP A 280 0.49 -24.99 2.51
CA ASP A 280 0.02 -24.18 3.64
C ASP A 280 0.45 -22.70 3.50
N ILE A 281 0.38 -22.17 2.27
CA ILE A 281 0.69 -20.77 1.97
C ILE A 281 -0.63 -20.10 1.57
N PRO A 282 -1.26 -19.34 2.48
CA PRO A 282 -2.54 -18.75 2.19
C PRO A 282 -2.39 -17.58 1.20
N LEU A 283 -3.39 -17.43 0.34
CA LEU A 283 -3.52 -16.37 -0.66
C LEU A 283 -4.85 -15.63 -0.50
N SER A 284 -4.97 -14.48 -1.13
CA SER A 284 -6.19 -13.65 -1.06
C SER A 284 -6.63 -13.13 -2.43
N VAL A 285 -5.69 -12.91 -3.35
CA VAL A 285 -5.96 -12.43 -4.70
C VAL A 285 -5.21 -13.26 -5.73
N ALA A 286 -5.94 -13.68 -6.75
CA ALA A 286 -5.46 -14.27 -7.99
C ALA A 286 -5.41 -13.19 -9.08
N VAL A 287 -4.21 -12.84 -9.52
CA VAL A 287 -4.00 -11.82 -10.55
C VAL A 287 -3.73 -12.51 -11.89
N LEU A 288 -4.59 -12.26 -12.87
CA LEU A 288 -4.36 -12.67 -14.26
C LEU A 288 -3.82 -11.49 -15.06
N ASP A 289 -2.65 -11.69 -15.65
CA ASP A 289 -2.04 -10.75 -16.58
C ASP A 289 -2.55 -10.95 -18.02
N MET A 290 -2.06 -10.13 -18.95
CA MET A 290 -2.38 -10.04 -20.40
C MET A 290 -3.10 -11.22 -21.05
N ASP A 291 -2.56 -12.42 -20.89
CA ASP A 291 -2.99 -13.60 -21.64
C ASP A 291 -4.38 -14.13 -21.26
N TRP A 292 -5.06 -13.55 -20.26
CA TRP A 292 -6.49 -13.80 -20.05
C TRP A 292 -7.30 -13.43 -21.31
N HIS A 293 -6.85 -12.42 -22.08
CA HIS A 293 -7.41 -12.04 -23.37
C HIS A 293 -6.54 -12.51 -24.56
N LEU A 294 -7.04 -12.31 -25.78
CA LEU A 294 -6.31 -12.65 -27.00
C LEU A 294 -5.12 -11.70 -27.19
N VAL A 295 -3.90 -12.22 -27.05
CA VAL A 295 -2.65 -11.45 -27.26
C VAL A 295 -2.02 -11.76 -28.61
N SER A 296 -1.64 -13.02 -28.84
CA SER A 296 -0.92 -13.48 -30.06
C SER A 296 -1.81 -14.27 -31.04
N ASP A 297 -3.15 -14.14 -30.94
CA ASP A 297 -4.08 -14.85 -31.82
C ASP A 297 -4.14 -14.17 -33.20
N GLU A 298 -4.32 -14.95 -34.28
CA GLU A 298 -4.32 -14.45 -35.67
C GLU A 298 -5.39 -13.38 -35.95
N ARG A 299 -6.45 -13.33 -35.11
CA ARG A 299 -7.51 -12.31 -35.20
C ARG A 299 -7.09 -10.94 -34.70
N VAL A 300 -6.01 -10.86 -33.91
CA VAL A 300 -5.53 -9.63 -33.26
C VAL A 300 -4.69 -8.83 -34.26
N PRO A 301 -5.12 -7.62 -34.68
CA PRO A 301 -4.47 -6.87 -35.75
C PRO A 301 -3.41 -5.85 -35.26
N HIS A 302 -3.08 -5.85 -33.97
CA HIS A 302 -2.13 -4.93 -33.33
C HIS A 302 -1.16 -5.72 -32.43
N ALA A 303 -0.41 -5.03 -31.55
CA ALA A 303 0.65 -5.65 -30.73
C ALA A 303 0.14 -6.66 -29.68
N GLY A 304 -1.17 -6.81 -29.51
CA GLY A 304 -1.79 -7.69 -28.50
C GLY A 304 -1.74 -7.15 -27.07
N TRP A 305 -1.32 -5.90 -26.88
CA TRP A 305 -1.21 -5.28 -25.56
C TRP A 305 -2.55 -4.82 -24.99
N THR A 306 -3.55 -4.50 -25.82
CA THR A 306 -4.92 -4.23 -25.38
C THR A 306 -5.79 -5.42 -25.78
N GLY A 307 -6.77 -5.80 -24.96
CA GLY A 307 -7.78 -6.76 -25.41
C GLY A 307 -8.88 -7.03 -24.40
N TYR A 308 -10.02 -7.49 -24.91
CA TYR A 308 -11.26 -7.61 -24.14
C TYR A 308 -12.05 -8.90 -24.41
N THR A 309 -11.53 -9.80 -25.24
CA THR A 309 -12.10 -11.12 -25.49
C THR A 309 -11.29 -12.19 -24.77
N TRP A 310 -11.95 -12.98 -23.92
CA TRP A 310 -11.36 -14.13 -23.24
C TRP A 310 -10.67 -15.09 -24.21
N ASN A 311 -9.42 -15.42 -23.90
CA ASN A 311 -8.67 -16.41 -24.66
C ASN A 311 -9.13 -17.83 -24.32
N LYS A 312 -10.14 -18.32 -25.04
CA LYS A 312 -10.72 -19.66 -24.83
C LYS A 312 -9.75 -20.84 -25.04
N LYS A 313 -8.56 -20.62 -25.64
CA LYS A 313 -7.51 -21.65 -25.72
C LYS A 313 -6.78 -21.83 -24.38
N LEU A 314 -6.73 -20.78 -23.56
CA LEU A 314 -6.13 -20.77 -22.23
C LEU A 314 -7.19 -20.94 -21.13
N PHE A 315 -8.30 -20.19 -21.24
CA PHE A 315 -9.45 -20.21 -20.35
C PHE A 315 -10.72 -20.68 -21.09
N PRO A 316 -10.88 -22.00 -21.34
CA PRO A 316 -12.03 -22.52 -22.06
C PRO A 316 -13.37 -22.21 -21.39
N ASP A 317 -13.40 -22.10 -20.06
CA ASP A 317 -14.59 -21.74 -19.29
C ASP A 317 -14.22 -20.76 -18.15
N PRO A 318 -14.14 -19.45 -18.43
CA PRO A 318 -13.75 -18.45 -17.44
C PRO A 318 -14.78 -18.29 -16.32
N ALA A 319 -16.06 -18.60 -16.55
CA ALA A 319 -17.08 -18.56 -15.50
C ALA A 319 -16.88 -19.70 -14.50
N LEU A 320 -16.57 -20.91 -14.98
CA LEU A 320 -16.14 -22.02 -14.14
C LEU A 320 -14.86 -21.68 -13.38
N PHE A 321 -13.88 -21.09 -14.06
CA PHE A 321 -12.64 -20.62 -13.42
C PHE A 321 -12.94 -19.65 -12.27
N ALA A 322 -13.81 -18.66 -12.49
CA ALA A 322 -14.20 -17.72 -11.45
C ALA A 322 -14.81 -18.41 -10.23
N ARG A 323 -15.75 -19.33 -10.47
CA ARG A 323 -16.38 -20.10 -9.39
C ARG A 323 -15.35 -20.90 -8.58
N GLU A 324 -14.43 -21.59 -9.24
CA GLU A 324 -13.38 -22.39 -8.58
C GLU A 324 -12.41 -21.52 -7.76
N ILE A 325 -12.07 -20.33 -8.24
CA ILE A 325 -11.22 -19.38 -7.49
C ILE A 325 -11.99 -18.81 -6.28
N HIS A 326 -13.27 -18.47 -6.46
CA HIS A 326 -14.14 -17.97 -5.38
C HIS A 326 -14.43 -19.03 -4.31
N GLU A 327 -14.60 -20.30 -4.68
CA GLU A 327 -14.72 -21.45 -3.75
C GLU A 327 -13.47 -21.60 -2.86
N ARG A 328 -12.30 -21.12 -3.33
CA ARG A 328 -11.05 -21.07 -2.56
C ARG A 328 -10.91 -19.77 -1.74
N ASN A 329 -11.95 -18.95 -1.65
CA ASN A 329 -11.99 -17.63 -1.01
C ASN A 329 -10.98 -16.62 -1.58
N LEU A 330 -10.68 -16.70 -2.87
CA LEU A 330 -9.77 -15.77 -3.54
C LEU A 330 -10.53 -14.78 -4.41
N LYS A 331 -10.01 -13.56 -4.57
CA LYS A 331 -10.53 -12.54 -5.51
C LYS A 331 -9.74 -12.54 -6.81
N ILE A 332 -10.39 -12.20 -7.91
CA ILE A 332 -9.79 -12.16 -9.25
C ILE A 332 -9.60 -10.72 -9.67
N THR A 333 -8.40 -10.39 -10.15
CA THR A 333 -8.18 -9.15 -10.90
C THR A 333 -7.55 -9.46 -12.25
N LEU A 334 -7.94 -8.68 -13.25
CA LEU A 334 -7.46 -8.77 -14.62
C LEU A 334 -6.65 -7.53 -14.95
N ASN A 335 -5.49 -7.71 -15.58
CA ASN A 335 -4.73 -6.62 -16.17
C ASN A 335 -5.49 -6.04 -17.38
N ASP A 336 -5.62 -4.71 -17.43
CA ASP A 336 -6.20 -3.94 -18.54
C ASP A 336 -5.24 -2.83 -18.96
N HIS A 337 -4.81 -2.89 -20.23
CA HIS A 337 -4.15 -1.79 -20.93
C HIS A 337 -5.10 -1.22 -21.99
N PRO A 338 -5.82 -0.13 -21.73
CA PRO A 338 -6.89 0.31 -22.63
C PRO A 338 -6.43 1.07 -23.88
N HIS A 339 -5.13 1.22 -24.09
CA HIS A 339 -4.53 2.13 -25.08
C HIS A 339 -5.06 1.99 -26.52
N ASP A 340 -5.09 0.78 -27.10
CA ASP A 340 -5.47 0.61 -28.52
C ASP A 340 -7.00 0.66 -28.73
N GLY A 341 -7.78 0.78 -27.64
CA GLY A 341 -9.23 0.79 -27.68
C GLY A 341 -9.81 -0.57 -28.06
N ILE A 342 -10.95 -0.57 -28.77
CA ILE A 342 -11.74 -1.78 -29.04
C ILE A 342 -11.73 -2.09 -30.53
N HIS A 343 -11.16 -3.23 -30.90
CA HIS A 343 -11.04 -3.68 -32.28
C HIS A 343 -12.18 -4.64 -32.70
N SER A 344 -12.38 -4.83 -34.00
CA SER A 344 -13.54 -5.57 -34.53
C SER A 344 -13.60 -7.07 -34.19
N HIS A 345 -12.51 -7.62 -33.65
CA HIS A 345 -12.44 -9.02 -33.23
C HIS A 345 -12.91 -9.22 -31.80
N GLU A 346 -13.05 -8.14 -31.02
CA GLU A 346 -13.48 -8.15 -29.64
C GLU A 346 -14.98 -8.42 -29.52
N ASP A 347 -15.38 -9.18 -28.51
CA ASP A 347 -16.74 -9.69 -28.34
C ASP A 347 -17.74 -8.52 -28.18
N SER A 348 -17.33 -7.48 -27.44
CA SER A 348 -18.15 -6.28 -27.18
C SER A 348 -18.08 -5.22 -28.28
N TYR A 349 -17.34 -5.42 -29.38
CA TYR A 349 -17.14 -4.39 -30.41
C TYR A 349 -18.46 -3.91 -31.04
N GLN A 350 -19.35 -4.83 -31.42
CA GLN A 350 -20.61 -4.46 -32.07
C GLN A 350 -21.54 -3.70 -31.13
N GLU A 351 -21.56 -4.08 -29.85
CA GLU A 351 -22.37 -3.42 -28.82
C GLU A 351 -21.85 -2.01 -28.53
N MET A 352 -20.54 -1.88 -28.32
CA MET A 352 -19.83 -0.60 -28.17
C MET A 352 -20.08 0.32 -29.38
N ALA A 353 -19.91 -0.19 -30.60
CA ALA A 353 -20.10 0.60 -31.81
C ALA A 353 -21.54 1.09 -31.95
N LYS A 354 -22.53 0.23 -31.65
CA LYS A 354 -23.95 0.60 -31.67
C LYS A 354 -24.25 1.70 -30.66
N PHE A 355 -23.74 1.59 -29.43
CA PHE A 355 -23.92 2.60 -28.38
C PHE A 355 -23.30 3.95 -28.80
N LEU A 356 -22.11 3.91 -29.40
CA LEU A 356 -21.40 5.10 -29.86
C LEU A 356 -21.87 5.63 -31.23
N GLY A 357 -22.88 5.00 -31.85
CA GLY A 357 -23.39 5.39 -33.16
C GLY A 357 -22.37 5.24 -34.29
N ARG A 358 -21.43 4.29 -34.18
CA ARG A 358 -20.37 4.04 -35.16
C ARG A 358 -20.75 2.95 -36.15
N ASP A 359 -20.39 3.15 -37.41
CA ASP A 359 -20.57 2.17 -38.49
C ASP A 359 -19.49 1.08 -38.44
N THR A 360 -19.91 -0.18 -38.37
CA THR A 360 -19.01 -1.34 -38.23
C THR A 360 -18.68 -2.03 -39.55
N ARG A 361 -19.24 -1.59 -40.69
CA ARG A 361 -19.02 -2.24 -42.01
C ARG A 361 -17.55 -2.37 -42.40
N ASN A 362 -16.76 -1.36 -42.08
CA ASN A 362 -15.32 -1.31 -42.41
C ASN A 362 -14.43 -1.93 -41.32
N LYS A 363 -15.01 -2.48 -40.24
CA LYS A 363 -14.28 -3.07 -39.11
C LYS A 363 -13.23 -2.14 -38.49
N SER A 364 -13.48 -0.83 -38.53
CA SER A 364 -12.55 0.17 -38.00
C SER A 364 -12.52 0.13 -36.46
N PRO A 365 -11.34 0.27 -35.83
CA PRO A 365 -11.25 0.24 -34.37
C PRO A 365 -11.94 1.45 -33.72
N ILE A 366 -12.46 1.24 -32.52
CA ILE A 366 -12.92 2.30 -31.63
C ILE A 366 -11.75 2.68 -30.73
N LEU A 367 -10.95 3.66 -31.17
CA LEU A 367 -9.79 4.12 -30.40
C LEU A 367 -10.20 4.63 -29.02
N PHE A 368 -9.35 4.35 -28.03
CA PHE A 368 -9.54 4.80 -26.66
C PHE A 368 -9.60 6.33 -26.58
N ASP A 369 -10.56 6.83 -25.80
CA ASP A 369 -10.75 8.26 -25.59
C ASP A 369 -11.32 8.51 -24.19
N SER A 370 -10.42 8.69 -23.22
CA SER A 370 -10.82 9.03 -21.85
C SER A 370 -11.50 10.39 -21.73
N THR A 371 -11.48 11.23 -22.77
CA THR A 371 -12.06 12.58 -22.76
C THR A 371 -13.46 12.65 -23.34
N ASP A 372 -13.98 11.56 -23.91
CA ASP A 372 -15.36 11.47 -24.42
C ASP A 372 -16.27 10.79 -23.38
N PRO A 373 -17.24 11.53 -22.77
CA PRO A 373 -18.18 10.97 -21.80
C PRO A 373 -18.94 9.76 -22.31
N LYS A 374 -19.34 9.74 -23.60
CA LYS A 374 -20.05 8.59 -24.19
C LYS A 374 -19.14 7.38 -24.31
N PHE A 375 -17.87 7.59 -24.65
CA PHE A 375 -16.89 6.52 -24.68
C PHE A 375 -16.68 5.93 -23.28
N MET A 376 -16.47 6.77 -22.26
CA MET A 376 -16.26 6.30 -20.89
C MET A 376 -17.47 5.57 -20.31
N ASP A 377 -18.69 6.03 -20.60
CA ASP A 377 -19.92 5.33 -20.23
C ASP A 377 -19.99 3.94 -20.90
N ALA A 378 -19.69 3.85 -22.19
CA ALA A 378 -19.66 2.56 -22.89
C ALA A 378 -18.55 1.63 -22.36
N TYR A 379 -17.34 2.18 -22.14
CA TYR A 379 -16.19 1.46 -21.61
C TYR A 379 -16.49 0.83 -20.25
N LEU A 380 -17.14 1.55 -19.33
CA LEU A 380 -17.45 1.01 -18.02
C LEU A 380 -18.68 0.06 -18.07
N ASN A 381 -19.82 0.52 -18.60
CA ASN A 381 -21.06 -0.28 -18.48
C ASN A 381 -21.15 -1.45 -19.46
N ILE A 382 -20.52 -1.35 -20.63
CA ILE A 382 -20.59 -2.40 -21.65
C ILE A 382 -19.33 -3.24 -21.59
N LEU A 383 -18.15 -2.62 -21.68
CA LEU A 383 -16.91 -3.40 -21.81
C LEU A 383 -16.51 -4.05 -20.48
N HIS A 384 -16.26 -3.25 -19.44
CA HIS A 384 -15.83 -3.76 -18.14
C HIS A 384 -16.89 -4.63 -17.48
N ARG A 385 -18.13 -4.16 -17.34
CA ARG A 385 -19.17 -4.92 -16.64
C ARG A 385 -19.52 -6.27 -17.30
N ASN A 386 -19.44 -6.39 -18.62
CA ASN A 386 -19.61 -7.69 -19.28
C ASN A 386 -18.50 -8.68 -18.89
N LEU A 387 -17.27 -8.20 -18.67
CA LEU A 387 -16.15 -9.02 -18.24
C LEU A 387 -16.19 -9.33 -16.74
N GLU A 388 -16.59 -8.37 -15.92
CA GLU A 388 -16.84 -8.55 -14.49
C GLU A 388 -17.91 -9.61 -14.21
N ALA A 389 -18.99 -9.61 -15.01
CA ALA A 389 -20.04 -10.62 -14.92
C ALA A 389 -19.56 -12.05 -15.21
N VAL A 390 -18.40 -12.20 -15.85
CA VAL A 390 -17.78 -13.50 -16.15
C VAL A 390 -16.74 -13.88 -15.09
N ALA A 391 -15.70 -13.05 -14.92
CA ALA A 391 -14.55 -13.39 -14.06
C ALA A 391 -13.61 -12.19 -13.78
N CYS A 392 -14.12 -11.13 -13.15
CA CYS A 392 -13.29 -10.05 -12.61
C CYS A 392 -13.96 -9.44 -11.37
N ASP A 393 -13.27 -9.44 -10.22
CA ASP A 393 -13.76 -8.78 -9.01
C ASP A 393 -13.39 -7.30 -8.99
N PHE A 394 -12.19 -6.94 -9.47
CA PHE A 394 -11.69 -5.57 -9.61
C PHE A 394 -10.59 -5.46 -10.66
N TRP A 395 -10.33 -4.26 -11.18
CA TRP A 395 -9.40 -4.05 -12.31
C TRP A 395 -7.97 -3.68 -11.87
N TRP A 396 -6.98 -4.30 -12.53
CA TRP A 396 -5.62 -3.79 -12.60
C TRP A 396 -5.49 -2.94 -13.86
N ILE A 397 -5.47 -1.62 -13.68
CA ILE A 397 -5.39 -0.64 -14.74
C ILE A 397 -3.93 -0.27 -14.96
N ASP A 398 -3.34 -0.77 -16.04
CA ASP A 398 -1.93 -0.55 -16.31
C ASP A 398 -1.72 0.45 -17.45
N TRP A 399 -1.80 1.75 -17.12
CA TRP A 399 -1.59 2.82 -18.09
C TRP A 399 -0.15 3.34 -18.07
N GLN A 400 0.59 3.08 -19.16
CA GLN A 400 2.00 3.45 -19.33
C GLN A 400 2.22 4.52 -20.42
N GLN A 401 1.16 4.95 -21.12
CA GLN A 401 1.26 5.78 -22.33
C GLN A 401 1.39 7.28 -22.05
N GLY A 402 1.75 7.63 -20.82
CA GLY A 402 1.99 9.00 -20.40
C GLY A 402 0.72 9.81 -20.14
N PRO A 403 0.87 11.12 -19.89
CA PRO A 403 -0.21 11.98 -19.42
C PRO A 403 -1.04 12.64 -20.55
N TYR A 404 -0.88 12.20 -21.80
CA TYR A 404 -1.44 12.90 -22.95
C TYR A 404 -2.77 12.29 -23.40
N SER A 405 -3.78 13.13 -23.58
CA SER A 405 -5.08 12.77 -24.16
C SER A 405 -5.44 13.72 -25.32
N LYS A 406 -6.63 13.56 -25.91
CA LYS A 406 -7.09 14.46 -26.99
C LYS A 406 -7.33 15.89 -26.53
N ILE A 407 -7.59 16.09 -25.24
CA ILE A 407 -7.80 17.40 -24.65
C ILE A 407 -6.59 17.75 -23.78
N PRO A 408 -5.83 18.81 -24.11
CA PRO A 408 -4.67 19.22 -23.32
C PRO A 408 -5.00 19.41 -21.83
N GLY A 409 -4.13 18.91 -20.94
CA GLY A 409 -4.30 19.02 -19.49
C GLY A 409 -5.16 17.91 -18.84
N ILE A 410 -5.79 17.03 -19.62
CA ILE A 410 -6.52 15.86 -19.08
C ILE A 410 -5.60 14.63 -19.15
N ASP A 411 -5.21 14.10 -17.99
CA ASP A 411 -4.36 12.90 -17.85
C ASP A 411 -5.22 11.63 -17.86
N PRO A 412 -5.03 10.70 -18.82
CA PRO A 412 -5.79 9.45 -18.88
C PRO A 412 -5.68 8.58 -17.63
N LEU A 413 -4.53 8.54 -16.95
CA LEU A 413 -4.36 7.73 -15.74
C LEU A 413 -5.26 8.25 -14.61
N TRP A 414 -5.39 9.57 -14.47
CA TRP A 414 -6.31 10.14 -13.50
C TRP A 414 -7.77 9.81 -13.83
N MET A 415 -8.15 9.92 -15.10
CA MET A 415 -9.50 9.58 -15.56
C MET A 415 -9.82 8.13 -15.23
N LEU A 416 -8.94 7.21 -15.63
CA LEU A 416 -9.09 5.79 -15.39
C LEU A 416 -9.20 5.47 -13.89
N ASN A 417 -8.29 6.01 -13.07
CA ASN A 417 -8.32 5.77 -11.62
C ASN A 417 -9.61 6.27 -10.98
N HIS A 418 -10.06 7.48 -11.33
CA HIS A 418 -11.27 8.07 -10.79
C HIS A 418 -12.51 7.26 -11.14
N PHE A 419 -12.73 7.01 -12.43
CA PHE A 419 -13.97 6.37 -12.87
C PHE A 419 -14.03 4.89 -12.54
N ALA A 420 -12.93 4.14 -12.68
CA ALA A 420 -12.93 2.73 -12.35
C ALA A 420 -13.11 2.49 -10.84
N TYR A 421 -12.54 3.36 -9.98
CA TYR A 421 -12.73 3.27 -8.55
C TYR A 421 -14.20 3.52 -8.15
N LEU A 422 -14.81 4.58 -8.70
CA LEU A 422 -16.23 4.88 -8.44
C LEU A 422 -17.15 3.79 -9.00
N ASP A 423 -16.87 3.29 -10.21
CA ASP A 423 -17.68 2.24 -10.83
C ASP A 423 -17.59 0.94 -10.05
N HIS A 424 -16.42 0.52 -9.56
CA HIS A 424 -16.31 -0.68 -8.74
C HIS A 424 -17.10 -0.54 -7.40
N GLY A 425 -17.25 0.68 -6.88
CA GLY A 425 -18.04 0.98 -5.68
C GLY A 425 -19.57 1.05 -5.88
N ARG A 426 -20.05 1.00 -7.13
CA ARG A 426 -21.47 1.26 -7.51
C ARG A 426 -22.50 0.37 -6.77
N ASP A 427 -22.10 -0.84 -6.40
CA ASP A 427 -22.98 -1.84 -5.77
C ASP A 427 -22.83 -1.88 -4.23
N GLY A 428 -22.31 -0.80 -3.62
CA GLY A 428 -22.07 -0.70 -2.17
C GLY A 428 -20.85 -1.47 -1.66
N LYS A 429 -20.01 -1.97 -2.57
CA LYS A 429 -18.73 -2.62 -2.25
C LYS A 429 -17.71 -1.60 -1.73
N ILE A 430 -16.79 -2.04 -0.88
CA ILE A 430 -15.58 -1.26 -0.58
C ILE A 430 -14.75 -1.21 -1.88
N PRO A 431 -14.48 -0.03 -2.46
CA PRO A 431 -13.90 0.01 -3.78
C PRO A 431 -12.38 -0.24 -3.77
N LEU A 432 -11.86 -0.86 -4.83
CA LEU A 432 -10.45 -1.14 -5.02
C LEU A 432 -10.14 -1.14 -6.52
N ILE A 433 -9.00 -0.57 -6.88
CA ILE A 433 -8.33 -0.78 -8.18
C ILE A 433 -6.87 -1.17 -7.92
N LEU A 434 -6.13 -1.60 -8.94
CA LEU A 434 -4.67 -1.63 -8.90
C LEU A 434 -4.15 -0.75 -10.05
N SER A 435 -3.42 0.32 -9.75
CA SER A 435 -3.00 1.32 -10.73
C SER A 435 -1.73 2.06 -10.29
N ARG A 436 -1.31 3.10 -11.02
CA ARG A 436 -0.08 3.88 -10.77
C ARG A 436 -0.38 5.22 -10.08
N TYR A 437 0.65 5.87 -9.55
CA TYR A 437 0.53 7.20 -8.95
C TYR A 437 0.27 8.27 -10.02
N ALA A 438 -0.92 8.86 -9.99
CA ALA A 438 -1.33 9.87 -10.96
C ALA A 438 -0.92 11.30 -10.55
N GLY A 439 -0.64 11.53 -9.27
CA GLY A 439 -0.28 12.85 -8.72
C GLY A 439 -1.00 13.14 -7.40
N PRO A 440 -0.78 14.32 -6.80
CA PRO A 440 -1.39 14.70 -5.54
C PRO A 440 -2.91 14.54 -5.55
N GLY A 441 -3.46 13.82 -4.57
CA GLY A 441 -4.89 13.47 -4.49
C GLY A 441 -5.22 12.06 -4.98
N SER A 442 -4.33 11.37 -5.69
CA SER A 442 -4.65 10.05 -6.26
C SER A 442 -4.73 8.94 -5.20
N HIS A 443 -4.26 9.20 -3.98
CA HIS A 443 -4.42 8.33 -2.82
C HIS A 443 -5.87 8.03 -2.46
N ARG A 444 -6.82 8.85 -2.97
CA ARG A 444 -8.26 8.59 -2.89
C ARG A 444 -8.71 7.36 -3.67
N TYR A 445 -7.89 6.86 -4.59
CA TYR A 445 -8.19 5.71 -5.43
C TYR A 445 -7.11 4.63 -5.21
N PRO A 446 -7.03 4.02 -4.01
CA PRO A 446 -6.12 2.90 -3.80
C PRO A 446 -6.51 1.76 -4.76
N LEU A 447 -5.53 1.05 -5.30
CA LEU A 447 -4.19 0.78 -4.77
C LEU A 447 -3.13 1.18 -5.80
N GLY A 448 -2.06 1.84 -5.35
CA GLY A 448 -0.97 2.21 -6.24
C GLY A 448 0.10 1.10 -6.38
N PHE A 449 0.84 1.02 -7.48
CA PHE A 449 2.02 0.14 -7.59
C PHE A 449 3.19 0.77 -8.33
N SER A 450 4.41 0.30 -8.00
CA SER A 450 5.64 0.94 -8.46
C SER A 450 6.07 0.67 -9.87
N GLY A 451 5.42 -0.20 -10.60
CA GLY A 451 5.88 -0.54 -11.94
C GLY A 451 7.08 -1.47 -11.97
N ASP A 452 7.70 -1.47 -13.14
CA ASP A 452 8.53 -2.53 -13.68
C ASP A 452 9.97 -2.39 -13.19
N THR A 453 10.16 -2.67 -11.90
CA THR A 453 11.47 -2.58 -11.25
C THR A 453 12.47 -3.63 -11.74
N VAL A 454 13.75 -3.26 -11.80
CA VAL A 454 14.82 -4.18 -12.18
C VAL A 454 15.17 -5.15 -11.04
N VAL A 455 15.39 -6.44 -11.34
CA VAL A 455 15.74 -7.47 -10.35
C VAL A 455 17.21 -7.36 -9.91
N THR A 456 17.48 -6.42 -9.00
CA THR A 456 18.82 -6.13 -8.46
C THR A 456 18.74 -5.79 -6.98
N TRP A 457 19.88 -5.93 -6.29
CA TRP A 457 20.04 -5.44 -4.91
C TRP A 457 19.87 -3.92 -4.81
N ALA A 458 20.27 -3.15 -5.83
CA ALA A 458 20.08 -1.70 -5.85
C ALA A 458 18.59 -1.32 -5.85
N SER A 459 17.76 -2.01 -6.63
CA SER A 459 16.30 -1.84 -6.59
C SER A 459 15.71 -2.23 -5.25
N LEU A 460 16.12 -3.35 -4.66
CA LEU A 460 15.68 -3.75 -3.32
C LEU A 460 16.10 -2.72 -2.25
N GLU A 461 17.30 -2.18 -2.33
CA GLU A 461 17.81 -1.15 -1.41
C GLU A 461 17.00 0.14 -1.45
N PHE A 462 16.37 0.45 -2.58
CA PHE A 462 15.52 1.63 -2.72
C PHE A 462 14.06 1.42 -2.31
N GLN A 463 13.53 0.19 -2.37
CA GLN A 463 12.11 -0.06 -2.08
C GLN A 463 11.64 0.44 -0.69
N PRO A 464 12.42 0.29 0.41
CA PRO A 464 12.00 0.82 1.71
C PRO A 464 11.88 2.35 1.74
N GLU A 465 12.89 3.08 1.24
CA GLU A 465 12.83 4.54 1.08
C GLU A 465 11.63 4.93 0.23
N PHE A 466 11.44 4.26 -0.92
CA PHE A 466 10.34 4.54 -1.83
C PHE A 466 8.97 4.37 -1.16
N THR A 467 8.79 3.26 -0.44
CA THR A 467 7.56 2.96 0.30
C THR A 467 7.30 4.01 1.39
N ALA A 468 8.32 4.35 2.17
CA ALA A 468 8.17 5.25 3.30
C ALA A 468 7.92 6.70 2.85
N THR A 469 8.58 7.15 1.78
CA THR A 469 8.43 8.52 1.27
C THR A 469 7.09 8.75 0.57
N ALA A 470 6.40 7.71 0.07
CA ALA A 470 5.04 7.84 -0.46
C ALA A 470 4.04 8.41 0.58
N SER A 471 4.27 8.16 1.88
CA SER A 471 3.51 8.78 2.96
C SER A 471 3.70 10.30 3.04
N ASN A 472 4.83 10.86 2.57
CA ASN A 472 5.07 12.30 2.52
C ASN A 472 4.14 13.03 1.51
N ILE A 473 3.39 12.29 0.69
CA ILE A 473 2.35 12.83 -0.20
C ILE A 473 0.99 12.13 0.01
N GLY A 474 0.78 11.57 1.21
CA GLY A 474 -0.49 10.97 1.63
C GLY A 474 -0.85 9.65 0.94
N TYR A 475 0.05 9.03 0.18
CA TYR A 475 -0.24 7.81 -0.56
C TYR A 475 0.28 6.55 0.14
N GLY A 476 -0.36 6.16 1.24
CA GLY A 476 0.08 5.03 2.07
C GLY A 476 -0.33 3.62 1.60
N TRP A 477 -1.23 3.49 0.63
CA TRP A 477 -1.69 2.18 0.12
C TRP A 477 -1.08 1.89 -1.24
N TRP A 478 0.02 1.14 -1.20
CA TRP A 478 0.87 0.92 -2.35
C TRP A 478 1.49 -0.48 -2.37
N SER A 479 1.79 -0.98 -3.56
CA SER A 479 2.39 -2.29 -3.84
C SER A 479 3.67 -2.19 -4.69
N HIS A 480 4.53 -3.19 -4.56
CA HIS A 480 5.71 -3.36 -5.39
C HIS A 480 5.71 -4.74 -6.01
N ASP A 481 6.52 -4.93 -7.03
CA ASP A 481 6.74 -6.24 -7.63
C ASP A 481 7.73 -7.02 -6.77
N ILE A 482 7.20 -7.80 -5.84
CA ILE A 482 8.03 -8.43 -4.83
C ILE A 482 8.93 -9.49 -5.46
N GLY A 483 10.24 -9.30 -5.30
CA GLY A 483 11.29 -10.04 -5.98
C GLY A 483 11.70 -9.46 -7.33
N GLY A 484 11.28 -8.24 -7.67
CA GLY A 484 11.57 -7.52 -8.91
C GLY A 484 10.78 -7.99 -10.12
N HIS A 485 10.69 -7.13 -11.15
CA HIS A 485 9.85 -7.32 -12.33
C HIS A 485 10.62 -7.76 -13.58
N ILE A 486 11.59 -6.96 -14.04
CA ILE A 486 12.31 -7.11 -15.32
C ILE A 486 13.82 -7.23 -15.14
N HIS A 487 14.48 -7.74 -16.18
CA HIS A 487 15.94 -7.78 -16.28
C HIS A 487 16.60 -8.44 -15.05
N GLY A 488 17.88 -8.12 -14.80
CA GLY A 488 18.64 -8.69 -13.68
C GLY A 488 18.99 -10.17 -13.86
N GLY A 489 19.20 -10.85 -12.74
CA GLY A 489 19.61 -12.26 -12.69
C GLY A 489 18.99 -13.00 -11.51
N ARG A 490 19.04 -14.34 -11.56
CA ARG A 490 18.54 -15.16 -10.46
C ARG A 490 19.48 -15.08 -9.26
N ASP A 491 18.93 -14.60 -8.15
CA ASP A 491 19.54 -14.61 -6.83
C ASP A 491 18.44 -14.99 -5.83
N ASP A 492 18.53 -16.21 -5.30
CA ASP A 492 17.52 -16.76 -4.39
C ASP A 492 17.47 -15.95 -3.07
N GLU A 493 18.61 -15.41 -2.62
CA GLU A 493 18.67 -14.59 -1.41
C GLU A 493 18.03 -13.23 -1.63
N LEU A 494 18.30 -12.58 -2.77
CA LEU A 494 17.67 -11.32 -3.15
C LEU A 494 16.14 -11.41 -3.11
N VAL A 495 15.57 -12.43 -3.77
CA VAL A 495 14.12 -12.60 -3.78
C VAL A 495 13.58 -12.91 -2.39
N THR A 496 14.29 -13.71 -1.60
CA THR A 496 13.89 -14.02 -0.22
C THR A 496 13.88 -12.76 0.66
N ARG A 497 14.90 -11.91 0.58
CA ARG A 497 14.94 -10.62 1.30
C ARG A 497 13.84 -9.67 0.84
N TRP A 498 13.50 -9.70 -0.45
CA TRP A 498 12.38 -8.92 -0.99
C TRP A 498 11.03 -9.42 -0.47
N VAL A 499 10.84 -10.74 -0.32
CA VAL A 499 9.63 -11.31 0.31
C VAL A 499 9.52 -10.85 1.76
N GLN A 500 10.61 -10.86 2.52
CA GLN A 500 10.62 -10.36 3.91
C GLN A 500 10.22 -8.89 3.98
N LEU A 501 10.75 -8.03 3.10
CA LEU A 501 10.33 -6.62 2.99
C LEU A 501 8.84 -6.51 2.65
N GLY A 502 8.37 -7.32 1.71
CA GLY A 502 6.99 -7.33 1.23
C GLY A 502 5.97 -7.56 2.35
N VAL A 503 6.28 -8.46 3.30
CA VAL A 503 5.41 -8.73 4.46
C VAL A 503 5.16 -7.46 5.29
N PHE A 504 6.17 -6.60 5.40
CA PHE A 504 6.14 -5.33 6.13
C PHE A 504 5.96 -4.10 5.21
N SER A 505 5.45 -4.32 4.00
CA SER A 505 5.00 -3.28 3.07
C SER A 505 3.47 -3.15 3.15
N PRO A 506 2.86 -2.06 2.63
CA PRO A 506 1.40 -1.90 2.69
C PRO A 506 0.66 -3.06 2.02
N ILE A 507 1.15 -3.56 0.88
CA ILE A 507 0.54 -4.64 0.09
C ILE A 507 1.57 -5.69 -0.32
N MET A 508 1.24 -6.97 -0.10
CA MET A 508 2.09 -8.12 -0.44
C MET A 508 1.69 -8.72 -1.78
N ARG A 509 2.26 -8.21 -2.89
CA ARG A 509 2.03 -8.72 -4.25
C ARG A 509 3.29 -9.32 -4.86
N LEU A 510 3.28 -10.65 -5.02
CA LEU A 510 4.30 -11.33 -5.82
C LEU A 510 4.01 -11.04 -7.29
N HIS A 511 4.98 -10.57 -8.07
CA HIS A 511 4.80 -10.31 -9.50
C HIS A 511 6.13 -10.30 -10.28
N SER A 512 6.08 -10.60 -11.58
CA SER A 512 7.22 -10.48 -12.50
C SER A 512 6.81 -10.53 -13.96
N THR A 513 7.72 -10.12 -14.85
CA THR A 513 7.62 -10.31 -16.29
C THR A 513 7.53 -11.78 -16.72
N SER A 514 7.06 -11.99 -17.95
CA SER A 514 7.05 -13.29 -18.61
C SER A 514 8.46 -13.75 -18.93
N SER A 515 8.91 -14.75 -18.16
CA SER A 515 10.14 -15.50 -18.39
C SER A 515 10.00 -16.88 -17.80
N ARG A 516 10.43 -17.91 -18.56
CA ARG A 516 10.47 -19.29 -18.08
C ARG A 516 11.34 -19.46 -16.83
N TRP A 517 12.33 -18.58 -16.65
CA TRP A 517 13.34 -18.68 -15.60
C TRP A 517 13.07 -17.79 -14.39
N MET A 518 12.04 -16.94 -14.47
CA MET A 518 11.64 -16.03 -13.40
C MET A 518 10.38 -16.56 -12.73
N SER A 519 10.58 -17.21 -11.58
CA SER A 519 9.52 -17.81 -10.75
C SER A 519 9.27 -16.97 -9.51
N LYS A 520 8.04 -16.98 -8.98
CA LYS A 520 7.73 -16.45 -7.64
C LYS A 520 7.26 -17.54 -6.67
N GLU A 521 7.10 -18.75 -7.18
CA GLU A 521 6.72 -19.94 -6.45
C GLU A 521 7.83 -20.31 -5.44
N PRO A 522 7.57 -20.30 -4.12
CA PRO A 522 8.62 -20.54 -3.13
C PRO A 522 9.34 -21.88 -3.30
N TRP A 523 8.63 -22.94 -3.69
CA TRP A 523 9.18 -24.30 -3.86
C TRP A 523 10.11 -24.45 -5.07
N LEU A 524 10.34 -23.40 -5.86
CA LEU A 524 11.34 -23.39 -6.93
C LEU A 524 12.67 -22.76 -6.50
N TYR A 525 12.80 -22.34 -5.25
CA TYR A 525 14.01 -21.77 -4.65
C TYR A 525 14.78 -22.82 -3.85
N SER A 526 16.03 -22.51 -3.48
CA SER A 526 16.82 -23.35 -2.57
C SER A 526 16.06 -23.68 -1.28
N ALA A 527 16.36 -24.82 -0.64
CA ALA A 527 15.61 -25.29 0.53
C ALA A 527 15.55 -24.26 1.67
N GLU A 528 16.66 -23.55 1.92
CA GLU A 528 16.72 -22.45 2.91
C GLU A 528 15.75 -21.33 2.52
N CYS A 529 15.84 -20.83 1.28
CA CYS A 529 15.00 -19.74 0.78
C CYS A 529 13.51 -20.12 0.76
N TYR A 530 13.16 -21.33 0.31
CA TYR A 530 11.80 -21.86 0.35
C TYR A 530 11.22 -21.84 1.78
N SER A 531 12.00 -22.30 2.76
CA SER A 531 11.58 -22.32 4.17
C SER A 531 11.31 -20.90 4.69
N VAL A 532 12.20 -19.96 4.39
CA VAL A 532 12.05 -18.55 4.80
C VAL A 532 10.85 -17.91 4.10
N MET A 533 10.77 -17.98 2.77
CA MET A 533 9.66 -17.40 2.01
C MET A 533 8.30 -17.90 2.50
N THR A 534 8.18 -19.21 2.73
CA THR A 534 6.95 -19.84 3.25
C THR A 534 6.60 -19.33 4.65
N HIS A 535 7.57 -19.24 5.56
CA HIS A 535 7.36 -18.69 6.91
C HIS A 535 6.82 -17.25 6.88
N TYR A 536 7.44 -16.38 6.08
CA TYR A 536 7.06 -14.97 5.98
C TYR A 536 5.71 -14.77 5.26
N LEU A 537 5.42 -15.55 4.21
CA LEU A 537 4.12 -15.51 3.54
C LEU A 537 2.97 -15.94 4.48
N ARG A 538 3.18 -16.93 5.34
CA ARG A 538 2.20 -17.27 6.40
C ARG A 538 2.07 -16.14 7.41
N PHE A 539 3.18 -15.55 7.84
CA PHE A 539 3.19 -14.43 8.79
C PHE A 539 2.43 -13.21 8.25
N ARG A 540 2.47 -12.94 6.94
CA ARG A 540 1.67 -11.87 6.33
C ARG A 540 0.17 -12.04 6.58
N HIS A 541 -0.35 -13.27 6.48
CA HIS A 541 -1.76 -13.50 6.80
C HIS A 541 -2.01 -13.46 8.31
N LYS A 542 -1.06 -13.90 9.15
CA LYS A 542 -1.15 -13.70 10.61
C LYS A 542 -1.32 -12.21 10.95
N LEU A 543 -0.64 -11.31 10.24
CA LEU A 543 -0.70 -9.85 10.47
C LEU A 543 -2.03 -9.19 10.07
N VAL A 544 -2.95 -9.87 9.37
CA VAL A 544 -4.16 -9.23 8.82
C VAL A 544 -5.00 -8.50 9.88
N PRO A 545 -5.24 -9.00 11.11
CA PRO A 545 -5.99 -8.25 12.11
C PRO A 545 -5.35 -6.92 12.50
N PHE A 546 -4.03 -6.89 12.68
CA PHE A 546 -3.27 -5.67 12.87
C PHE A 546 -3.41 -4.73 11.66
N LEU A 547 -3.19 -5.24 10.44
CA LEU A 547 -3.26 -4.44 9.21
C LEU A 547 -4.66 -3.86 8.99
N TYR A 548 -5.72 -4.63 9.26
CA TYR A 548 -7.09 -4.18 9.08
C TYR A 548 -7.48 -3.10 10.09
N THR A 549 -7.06 -3.26 11.35
CA THR A 549 -7.19 -2.19 12.35
C THR A 549 -6.48 -0.91 11.89
N ARG A 550 -5.23 -1.04 11.41
CA ARG A 550 -4.48 0.08 10.86
C ARG A 550 -5.11 0.69 9.62
N ASN A 551 -5.83 -0.10 8.83
CA ASN A 551 -6.56 0.36 7.66
C ASN A 551 -7.73 1.28 8.01
N ILE A 552 -8.50 0.92 9.03
CA ILE A 552 -9.56 1.80 9.53
C ILE A 552 -8.99 3.07 10.15
N ILE A 553 -7.93 2.96 10.97
CA ILE A 553 -7.27 4.12 11.59
C ILE A 553 -6.70 5.06 10.52
N CYS A 554 -6.07 4.53 9.48
CA CYS A 554 -5.56 5.34 8.36
C CYS A 554 -6.69 6.16 7.71
N ALA A 555 -7.83 5.52 7.43
CA ALA A 555 -8.96 6.16 6.77
C ALA A 555 -9.73 7.17 7.66
N THR A 556 -9.74 6.97 8.98
CA THR A 556 -10.54 7.76 9.91
C THR A 556 -9.73 8.85 10.62
N GLU A 557 -8.47 8.56 10.97
CA GLU A 557 -7.60 9.40 11.80
C GLU A 557 -6.38 9.99 11.06
N ASP A 558 -6.23 9.67 9.78
CA ASP A 558 -5.12 10.14 8.91
C ASP A 558 -3.74 9.63 9.36
N GLU A 559 -3.70 8.49 10.05
CA GLU A 559 -2.46 7.87 10.51
C GLU A 559 -2.03 6.71 9.60
N LEU A 560 -1.21 7.07 8.61
CA LEU A 560 -0.65 6.19 7.60
C LEU A 560 0.11 5.00 8.21
N LEU A 561 -0.01 3.83 7.58
CA LEU A 561 0.59 2.57 8.06
C LEU A 561 2.13 2.64 8.10
N VAL A 562 2.77 3.12 7.04
CA VAL A 562 4.23 3.27 6.96
C VAL A 562 4.59 4.73 7.19
N GLN A 563 5.46 5.01 8.15
CA GLN A 563 5.91 6.38 8.46
C GLN A 563 7.44 6.44 8.57
N PRO A 564 8.12 7.31 7.79
CA PRO A 564 9.54 7.57 7.98
C PRO A 564 9.86 7.98 9.43
N MET A 565 11.01 7.57 9.94
CA MET A 565 11.40 7.79 11.35
C MET A 565 11.32 9.27 11.78
N TYR A 566 11.60 10.20 10.86
CA TYR A 566 11.58 11.63 11.14
C TYR A 566 10.18 12.21 11.37
N TRP A 567 9.09 11.47 11.11
CA TRP A 567 7.73 11.89 11.43
C TRP A 567 7.52 12.06 12.92
N GLU A 568 8.00 11.10 13.70
CA GLU A 568 7.92 11.12 15.16
C GLU A 568 9.10 11.88 15.79
N TYR A 569 10.27 11.86 15.13
CA TYR A 569 11.49 12.48 15.64
C TYR A 569 12.06 13.57 14.71
N PRO A 570 11.28 14.63 14.38
CA PRO A 570 11.73 15.68 13.46
C PRO A 570 12.87 16.54 14.02
N GLY A 571 13.14 16.41 15.33
CA GLY A 571 14.25 17.06 16.03
C GLY A 571 15.58 16.32 16.00
N ARG A 572 15.60 15.08 15.51
CA ARG A 572 16.77 14.19 15.57
C ARG A 572 17.32 13.97 14.17
N GLU A 573 18.59 14.33 13.96
CA GLU A 573 19.25 14.16 12.65
C GLU A 573 19.43 12.67 12.30
N GLU A 574 19.55 11.81 13.32
CA GLU A 574 19.64 10.36 13.16
C GLU A 574 18.44 9.80 12.39
N ALA A 575 17.23 10.34 12.65
CA ALA A 575 15.99 9.93 11.99
C ALA A 575 15.96 10.22 10.48
N TYR A 576 16.76 11.18 10.01
CA TYR A 576 16.91 11.49 8.58
C TYR A 576 18.03 10.69 7.91
N SER A 577 18.92 10.07 8.69
CA SER A 577 20.10 9.35 8.19
C SER A 577 19.87 7.88 7.85
N ILE A 578 18.62 7.42 8.01
CA ILE A 578 18.18 6.01 7.92
C ILE A 578 16.97 5.88 6.98
N PRO A 579 17.09 6.26 5.69
CA PRO A 579 15.94 6.34 4.78
C PRO A 579 15.19 5.02 4.60
N ASN A 580 15.85 3.88 4.85
CA ASN A 580 15.25 2.56 4.74
C ASN A 580 14.57 2.06 6.03
N GLN A 581 14.69 2.78 7.15
CA GLN A 581 14.04 2.43 8.41
C GLN A 581 12.72 3.21 8.55
N TYR A 582 11.67 2.56 9.02
CA TYR A 582 10.35 3.19 9.16
C TYR A 582 9.55 2.60 10.32
N PHE A 583 8.57 3.36 10.79
CA PHE A 583 7.50 2.85 11.64
C PHE A 583 6.44 2.13 10.82
N PHE A 584 5.97 0.99 11.32
CA PHE A 584 4.87 0.22 10.76
C PHE A 584 3.74 0.14 11.78
N GLY A 585 2.62 0.81 11.49
CA GLY A 585 1.47 0.98 12.37
C GLY A 585 1.78 1.65 13.70
N SER A 586 2.78 2.55 13.73
CA SER A 586 3.30 3.30 14.91
C SER A 586 3.98 2.49 16.02
N ASP A 587 3.75 1.18 16.09
CA ASP A 587 4.24 0.32 17.16
C ASP A 587 5.53 -0.44 16.83
N LEU A 588 5.74 -0.73 15.53
CA LEU A 588 6.88 -1.51 15.06
C LEU A 588 7.90 -0.62 14.37
N VAL A 589 9.18 -0.80 14.70
CA VAL A 589 10.32 -0.27 13.93
C VAL A 589 10.83 -1.38 13.03
N ILE A 590 10.74 -1.16 11.72
CA ILE A 590 11.24 -2.08 10.70
C ILE A 590 12.60 -1.57 10.23
N ALA A 591 13.62 -2.43 10.26
CA ALA A 591 14.93 -2.16 9.65
C ALA A 591 15.24 -3.22 8.58
N PRO A 592 14.80 -3.01 7.34
CA PRO A 592 14.97 -3.94 6.23
C PRO A 592 16.44 -4.30 5.95
N ILE A 593 16.70 -5.59 5.74
CA ILE A 593 17.98 -6.05 5.21
C ILE A 593 17.88 -6.12 3.69
N VAL A 594 18.61 -5.22 3.04
CA VAL A 594 18.58 -4.99 1.59
C VAL A 594 19.94 -5.19 0.94
N GLN A 595 20.81 -5.97 1.59
CA GLN A 595 22.14 -6.33 1.11
C GLN A 595 22.39 -7.83 1.36
N PRO A 596 23.23 -8.48 0.52
CA PRO A 596 23.51 -9.90 0.66
C PRO A 596 24.31 -10.22 1.92
N ARG A 597 24.18 -11.46 2.40
CA ARG A 597 24.97 -12.02 3.49
C ARG A 597 26.46 -12.04 3.15
N ASP A 598 27.27 -11.76 4.16
CA ASP A 598 28.69 -12.06 4.10
C ASP A 598 28.89 -13.60 4.11
N LYS A 599 29.71 -14.10 3.17
CA LYS A 599 29.91 -15.54 2.97
C LYS A 599 30.70 -16.22 4.11
N ARG A 600 31.49 -15.46 4.88
CA ARG A 600 32.27 -16.00 6.01
C ARG A 600 31.40 -16.14 7.24
N THR A 601 30.45 -15.26 7.45
CA THR A 601 29.61 -15.25 8.65
C THR A 601 28.24 -15.86 8.43
N GLY A 602 27.74 -15.88 7.19
CA GLY A 602 26.35 -16.26 6.90
C GLY A 602 25.33 -15.24 7.43
N LEU A 603 25.78 -14.02 7.71
CA LEU A 603 24.95 -12.94 8.26
C LEU A 603 24.90 -11.77 7.29
N ALA A 604 23.73 -11.16 7.18
CA ALA A 604 23.55 -9.85 6.56
C ALA A 604 23.33 -8.81 7.65
N SER A 605 23.50 -7.54 7.32
CA SER A 605 23.44 -6.47 8.32
C SER A 605 22.68 -5.25 7.84
N VAL A 606 22.10 -4.52 8.79
CA VAL A 606 21.49 -3.22 8.54
C VAL A 606 21.93 -2.24 9.63
N LYS A 607 22.26 -1.01 9.23
CA LYS A 607 22.46 0.09 10.17
C LYS A 607 21.08 0.56 10.65
N ALA A 608 20.86 0.52 11.95
CA ALA A 608 19.60 0.94 12.57
C ALA A 608 19.84 2.02 13.63
N TRP A 609 18.86 2.91 13.77
CA TRP A 609 18.77 3.84 14.89
C TRP A 609 17.55 3.50 15.72
N LEU A 610 17.77 3.14 16.97
CA LEU A 610 16.70 2.87 17.90
C LEU A 610 16.27 4.17 18.57
N PRO A 611 15.01 4.58 18.40
CA PRO A 611 14.53 5.85 18.94
C PRO A 611 14.54 5.83 20.48
N PRO A 612 14.46 7.00 21.14
CA PRO A 612 14.46 7.12 22.61
C PRO A 612 13.11 6.70 23.24
N VAL A 613 12.66 5.47 22.97
CA VAL A 613 11.35 4.93 23.41
C VAL A 613 11.42 4.05 24.66
N GLY A 614 12.60 3.89 25.26
CA GLY A 614 12.85 2.87 26.29
C GLY A 614 13.48 1.65 25.65
N ARG A 615 12.98 0.45 25.96
CA ARG A 615 13.44 -0.79 25.31
C ARG A 615 12.57 -1.13 24.10
N LEU A 616 13.14 -1.91 23.19
CA LEU A 616 12.44 -2.54 22.09
C LEU A 616 12.72 -4.04 22.11
N VAL A 617 11.75 -4.85 21.69
CA VAL A 617 11.86 -6.30 21.62
C VAL A 617 11.67 -6.74 20.18
N ASP A 618 12.61 -7.54 19.67
CA ASP A 618 12.52 -8.12 18.34
C ASP A 618 11.47 -9.24 18.33
N ILE A 619 10.43 -9.09 17.50
CA ILE A 619 9.25 -9.97 17.55
C ILE A 619 9.53 -11.40 17.10
N PHE A 620 10.62 -11.65 16.37
CA PHE A 620 10.97 -12.98 15.86
C PHE A 620 12.00 -13.69 16.73
N THR A 621 12.73 -12.95 17.58
CA THR A 621 13.85 -13.52 18.36
C THR A 621 13.70 -13.31 19.86
N GLY A 622 12.71 -12.53 20.29
CA GLY A 622 12.54 -12.09 21.68
C GLY A 622 13.66 -11.18 22.20
N THR A 623 14.63 -10.81 21.36
CA THR A 623 15.83 -10.06 21.81
C THR A 623 15.47 -8.66 22.24
N VAL A 624 15.94 -8.25 23.42
CA VAL A 624 15.68 -6.93 24.01
C VAL A 624 16.83 -5.97 23.68
N TYR A 625 16.48 -4.77 23.21
CA TYR A 625 17.42 -3.70 22.88
C TYR A 625 17.09 -2.44 23.68
N ASP A 626 18.12 -1.77 24.20
CA ASP A 626 17.96 -0.41 24.72
C ASP A 626 17.87 0.59 23.55
N GLY A 627 16.92 1.52 23.63
CA GLY A 627 16.73 2.59 22.67
C GLY A 627 17.74 3.74 22.80
N ASN A 628 17.48 4.83 22.08
CA ASN A 628 18.32 6.04 22.00
C ASN A 628 19.78 5.76 21.56
N ARG A 629 19.97 4.91 20.56
CA ARG A 629 21.32 4.55 20.06
C ARG A 629 21.31 4.10 18.62
N GLU A 630 22.45 4.24 17.96
CA GLU A 630 22.72 3.57 16.69
C GLU A 630 23.40 2.22 16.94
N LEU A 631 23.06 1.23 16.13
CA LEU A 631 23.77 -0.05 16.08
C LEU A 631 23.62 -0.71 14.70
N THR A 632 24.45 -1.71 14.47
CA THR A 632 24.31 -2.59 13.30
C THR A 632 23.63 -3.88 13.77
N LEU A 633 22.49 -4.19 13.17
CA LEU A 633 21.74 -5.42 13.42
C LEU A 633 22.19 -6.48 12.42
N TYR A 634 22.74 -7.59 12.92
CA TYR A 634 23.13 -8.74 12.12
C TYR A 634 22.07 -9.83 12.20
N ARG A 635 21.75 -10.46 11.07
CA ARG A 635 20.73 -11.50 10.97
C ARG A 635 21.14 -12.59 9.98
N THR A 636 20.74 -13.82 10.28
CA THR A 636 20.70 -14.92 9.30
C THR A 636 19.66 -14.64 8.21
N LEU A 637 19.48 -15.55 7.25
CA LEU A 637 18.41 -15.39 6.25
C LEU A 637 17.01 -15.54 6.87
N PHE A 638 16.87 -16.39 7.89
CA PHE A 638 15.58 -16.65 8.53
C PHE A 638 15.08 -15.48 9.37
N GLU A 639 15.99 -14.73 9.98
CA GLU A 639 15.64 -13.60 10.83
C GLU A 639 15.55 -12.28 10.04
N TYR A 640 14.68 -11.37 10.49
CA TYR A 640 14.49 -10.04 9.90
C TYR A 640 14.22 -9.02 11.01
N PRO A 641 14.89 -7.84 11.04
CA PRO A 641 14.77 -6.93 12.17
C PRO A 641 13.40 -6.22 12.22
N VAL A 642 12.57 -6.64 13.17
CA VAL A 642 11.24 -6.05 13.43
C VAL A 642 11.08 -5.87 14.93
N LEU A 643 11.13 -4.62 15.39
CA LEU A 643 11.27 -4.28 16.79
C LEU A 643 10.00 -3.62 17.32
N ALA A 644 9.33 -4.24 18.29
CA ALA A 644 8.19 -3.69 18.99
C ALA A 644 8.65 -2.91 20.23
N ARG A 645 8.09 -1.71 20.44
CA ARG A 645 8.39 -0.88 21.62
C ARG A 645 7.67 -1.42 22.88
N GLN A 646 8.16 -1.07 24.07
CA GLN A 646 7.41 -1.33 25.30
C GLN A 646 6.02 -0.67 25.23
N GLY A 647 4.99 -1.42 25.63
CA GLY A 647 3.57 -1.04 25.53
C GLY A 647 2.88 -1.48 24.23
N SER A 648 3.60 -2.08 23.28
CA SER A 648 3.01 -2.61 22.05
C SER A 648 2.06 -3.78 22.32
N ILE A 649 0.91 -3.75 21.66
CA ILE A 649 -0.12 -4.81 21.63
C ILE A 649 -0.45 -5.07 20.16
N ILE A 650 -0.08 -6.25 19.63
CA ILE A 650 -0.16 -6.54 18.20
C ILE A 650 -1.05 -7.78 18.00
N PRO A 651 -2.30 -7.61 17.53
CA PRO A 651 -3.21 -8.72 17.29
C PRO A 651 -2.88 -9.44 15.98
N LEU A 652 -2.84 -10.77 16.04
CA LEU A 652 -2.55 -11.67 14.94
C LEU A 652 -3.65 -12.73 14.79
N ASP A 653 -3.82 -13.23 13.57
CA ASP A 653 -4.57 -14.46 13.31
C ASP A 653 -3.68 -15.66 13.67
N ALA A 654 -4.18 -16.51 14.59
CA ALA A 654 -3.45 -17.70 15.02
C ALA A 654 -3.55 -18.87 14.02
N SER A 655 -4.51 -18.83 13.09
CA SER A 655 -4.76 -19.89 12.11
C SER A 655 -5.21 -19.30 10.76
N PRO A 656 -4.33 -18.53 10.09
CA PRO A 656 -4.68 -17.83 8.86
C PRO A 656 -5.05 -18.79 7.73
N GLN A 657 -6.05 -18.40 6.95
CA GLN A 657 -6.51 -19.11 5.75
C GLN A 657 -6.58 -18.17 4.54
N ASN A 658 -7.00 -18.72 3.40
CA ASN A 658 -7.26 -17.91 2.21
C ASN A 658 -8.32 -16.84 2.46
N GLY A 659 -8.25 -15.75 1.70
CA GLY A 659 -9.28 -14.71 1.65
C GLY A 659 -9.26 -13.70 2.78
N CYS A 660 -8.45 -13.94 3.82
CA CYS A 660 -8.28 -13.01 4.95
C CYS A 660 -9.58 -12.73 5.72
N LEU A 661 -10.45 -13.73 5.89
CA LEU A 661 -11.66 -13.60 6.71
C LEU A 661 -11.32 -13.30 8.19
N ASN A 662 -12.31 -12.93 8.99
CA ASN A 662 -12.14 -12.75 10.43
C ASN A 662 -11.68 -14.06 11.10
N PRO A 663 -10.72 -13.99 12.04
CA PRO A 663 -10.16 -15.19 12.65
C PRO A 663 -11.09 -15.77 13.73
N ASP A 664 -11.06 -17.09 13.87
CA ASP A 664 -11.72 -17.77 15.01
C ASP A 664 -10.84 -17.76 16.26
N THR A 665 -9.53 -17.58 16.07
CA THR A 665 -8.54 -17.61 17.14
C THR A 665 -7.51 -16.51 16.92
N PHE A 666 -7.31 -15.69 17.94
CA PHE A 666 -6.30 -14.64 17.98
C PHE A 666 -5.07 -15.09 18.76
N GLU A 667 -3.92 -14.62 18.31
CA GLU A 667 -2.68 -14.55 19.07
C GLU A 667 -2.30 -13.08 19.20
N VAL A 668 -1.97 -12.62 20.38
CA VAL A 668 -1.66 -11.19 20.62
C VAL A 668 -0.26 -11.06 21.20
N PHE A 669 0.63 -10.40 20.48
CA PHE A 669 1.96 -10.08 21.00
C PHE A 669 1.88 -8.88 21.94
N ILE A 670 2.49 -8.99 23.12
CA ILE A 670 2.52 -7.98 24.16
C ILE A 670 3.97 -7.70 24.55
N VAL A 671 4.38 -6.43 24.56
CA VAL A 671 5.68 -6.01 25.09
C VAL A 671 5.49 -5.24 26.39
N ILE A 672 5.92 -5.81 27.52
CA ILE A 672 5.79 -5.19 28.84
C ILE A 672 6.82 -4.09 29.08
N GLY A 673 6.62 -3.32 30.15
CA GLY A 673 7.50 -2.23 30.60
C GLY A 673 6.92 -0.83 30.44
N LYS A 674 5.76 -0.71 29.78
CA LYS A 674 4.93 0.49 29.70
C LYS A 674 3.47 0.09 29.56
N ASP A 675 2.57 1.01 29.90
CA ASP A 675 1.15 0.83 29.63
C ASP A 675 0.90 0.68 28.14
N GLY A 676 -0.04 -0.19 27.79
CA GLY A 676 -0.40 -0.52 26.42
C GLY A 676 -1.90 -0.41 26.19
N TYR A 677 -2.26 -0.07 24.95
CA TYR A 677 -3.65 0.02 24.49
C TYR A 677 -3.73 -0.41 23.03
N ALA A 678 -4.70 -1.27 22.70
CA ALA A 678 -5.08 -1.52 21.32
C ALA A 678 -6.57 -1.86 21.22
N ASP A 679 -7.20 -1.36 20.18
CA ASP A 679 -8.48 -1.87 19.69
C ASP A 679 -8.22 -2.79 18.51
N VAL A 680 -8.89 -3.94 18.50
CA VAL A 680 -8.92 -4.87 17.37
C VAL A 680 -10.25 -4.70 16.67
N LEU A 681 -10.19 -4.22 15.43
CA LEU A 681 -11.38 -3.92 14.63
C LEU A 681 -11.69 -5.11 13.71
N GLU A 682 -12.95 -5.51 13.67
CA GLU A 682 -13.49 -6.51 12.75
C GLU A 682 -14.74 -5.95 12.06
N ASP A 683 -15.03 -6.43 10.86
CA ASP A 683 -16.24 -6.10 10.11
C ASP A 683 -17.03 -7.38 9.87
N SER A 684 -18.33 -7.39 10.19
CA SER A 684 -19.18 -8.58 10.04
C SER A 684 -19.30 -9.05 8.58
N ARG A 685 -18.97 -8.22 7.59
CA ARG A 685 -18.88 -8.63 6.17
C ARG A 685 -17.79 -9.66 5.90
N ASP A 686 -16.77 -9.69 6.74
CA ASP A 686 -15.62 -10.58 6.59
C ASP A 686 -15.74 -11.84 7.48
N ASP A 687 -16.92 -12.09 8.06
CA ASP A 687 -17.17 -13.34 8.78
C ASP A 687 -17.31 -14.53 7.83
N ARG A 688 -16.90 -15.70 8.32
CA ARG A 688 -17.15 -16.97 7.63
C ARG A 688 -18.66 -17.21 7.59
N GLN A 689 -19.27 -17.12 6.42
CA GLN A 689 -20.69 -17.38 6.26
C GLN A 689 -21.00 -18.85 6.56
N GLN A 690 -21.96 -19.10 7.45
CA GLN A 690 -22.55 -20.43 7.61
C GLN A 690 -23.60 -20.65 6.52
N GLU A 691 -23.76 -21.91 6.07
CA GLU A 691 -24.89 -22.28 5.20
C GLU A 691 -26.19 -21.87 5.92
N ASN A 692 -26.93 -20.90 5.36
CA ASN A 692 -28.22 -20.33 5.80
C ASN A 692 -28.21 -18.94 6.50
N GLU A 693 -27.10 -18.22 6.60
CA GLU A 693 -27.12 -16.83 7.12
C GLU A 693 -27.36 -15.78 6.02
N ASN A 694 -28.20 -14.78 6.33
CA ASN A 694 -28.41 -13.62 5.46
C ASN A 694 -27.12 -12.78 5.36
N VAL A 695 -26.98 -12.03 4.27
CA VAL A 695 -25.89 -11.07 4.04
C VAL A 695 -25.70 -10.19 5.28
N THR A 696 -24.49 -10.21 5.85
CA THR A 696 -24.13 -9.42 7.04
C THR A 696 -24.17 -7.92 6.73
N ASP A 697 -24.62 -7.14 7.71
CA ASP A 697 -24.94 -5.72 7.59
C ASP A 697 -23.73 -4.76 7.57
N GLY A 698 -22.51 -5.30 7.67
CA GLY A 698 -21.27 -4.49 7.74
C GLY A 698 -21.07 -3.78 9.07
N LYS A 699 -21.62 -4.32 10.16
CA LYS A 699 -21.39 -3.81 11.51
C LYS A 699 -19.95 -4.04 11.96
N GLN A 700 -19.31 -2.95 12.36
CA GLN A 700 -17.98 -2.98 12.95
C GLN A 700 -18.04 -3.50 14.40
N ARG A 701 -17.20 -4.48 14.73
CA ARG A 701 -16.97 -4.98 16.10
C ARG A 701 -15.61 -4.51 16.59
N VAL A 702 -15.51 -4.30 17.90
CA VAL A 702 -14.30 -3.84 18.58
C VAL A 702 -14.02 -4.77 19.75
N SER A 703 -12.79 -5.30 19.81
CA SER A 703 -12.23 -5.90 21.02
C SER A 703 -11.15 -4.98 21.56
N THR A 704 -11.19 -4.63 22.84
CA THR A 704 -10.26 -3.67 23.45
C THR A 704 -9.32 -4.37 24.40
N ILE A 705 -8.01 -4.16 24.24
CA ILE A 705 -6.96 -4.75 25.06
C ILE A 705 -6.16 -3.63 25.73
N ARG A 706 -5.96 -3.77 27.04
CA ARG A 706 -5.17 -2.83 27.85
C ARG A 706 -4.14 -3.58 28.66
N TYR A 707 -2.98 -2.98 28.83
CA TYR A 707 -1.95 -3.47 29.73
C TYR A 707 -1.54 -2.34 30.68
N ALA A 708 -1.63 -2.57 31.99
CA ALA A 708 -1.19 -1.65 33.03
C ALA A 708 0.12 -2.17 33.63
N GLN A 709 1.23 -1.49 33.33
CA GLN A 709 2.57 -1.95 33.69
C GLN A 709 2.78 -2.02 35.20
N ALA A 710 2.37 -0.98 35.94
CA ALA A 710 2.61 -0.91 37.39
C ALA A 710 1.96 -2.09 38.14
N GLU A 711 0.81 -2.54 37.67
CA GLU A 711 0.07 -3.68 38.23
C GLU A 711 0.51 -5.02 37.63
N GLY A 712 1.20 -5.00 36.48
CA GLY A 712 1.46 -6.16 35.65
C GLY A 712 0.17 -6.83 35.18
N LYS A 713 -0.86 -6.05 34.86
CA LYS A 713 -2.22 -6.52 34.59
C LYS A 713 -2.64 -6.26 33.16
N LEU A 714 -3.00 -7.30 32.43
CA LEU A 714 -3.68 -7.23 31.15
C LEU A 714 -5.19 -7.37 31.35
N THR A 715 -5.98 -6.51 30.72
CA THR A 715 -7.44 -6.64 30.64
C THR A 715 -7.87 -6.57 29.19
N ALA A 716 -8.70 -7.51 28.75
CA ALA A 716 -9.24 -7.53 27.39
C ALA A 716 -10.75 -7.73 27.42
N GLU A 717 -11.50 -6.84 26.76
CA GLU A 717 -12.92 -7.00 26.47
C GLU A 717 -13.03 -7.48 25.03
N VAL A 718 -13.46 -8.73 24.83
CA VAL A 718 -13.31 -9.43 23.56
C VAL A 718 -14.60 -10.02 23.03
N THR A 719 -14.66 -10.23 21.72
CA THR A 719 -15.69 -11.01 21.02
C THR A 719 -15.60 -12.50 21.35
N ASP A 720 -16.59 -13.28 20.90
CA ASP A 720 -16.76 -14.73 21.08
C ASP A 720 -15.72 -15.60 20.33
N ARG A 721 -14.45 -15.17 20.33
CA ARG A 721 -13.30 -15.84 19.72
C ARG A 721 -12.40 -16.44 20.79
N VAL A 722 -11.46 -17.28 20.37
CA VAL A 722 -10.41 -17.80 21.25
C VAL A 722 -9.23 -16.83 21.26
N TRP A 723 -8.67 -16.51 22.43
CA TRP A 723 -7.57 -15.55 22.56
C TRP A 723 -6.36 -16.15 23.28
N GLY A 724 -5.18 -16.02 22.67
CA GLY A 724 -3.89 -16.27 23.29
C GLY A 724 -3.05 -14.99 23.36
N PHE A 725 -2.27 -14.85 24.43
CA PHE A 725 -1.40 -13.69 24.66
C PHE A 725 0.04 -14.15 24.80
N CYS A 726 0.93 -13.57 23.99
CA CYS A 726 2.36 -13.86 23.95
C CYS A 726 3.12 -12.65 24.50
N PHE A 727 3.69 -12.79 25.70
CA PHE A 727 4.51 -11.76 26.33
C PHE A 727 5.96 -11.89 25.85
N LEU A 728 6.34 -11.02 24.92
CA LEU A 728 7.63 -11.06 24.25
C LEU A 728 8.77 -10.70 25.19
N GLY A 729 9.85 -11.48 25.17
CA GLY A 729 11.03 -11.24 26.01
C GLY A 729 10.81 -11.55 27.50
N VAL A 730 9.77 -12.31 27.85
CA VAL A 730 9.52 -12.84 29.19
C VAL A 730 9.79 -14.34 29.17
N THR A 731 10.82 -14.78 29.88
CA THR A 731 11.36 -16.16 29.79
C THR A 731 11.14 -17.01 31.04
N SER A 732 10.27 -16.56 31.94
CA SER A 732 9.91 -17.29 33.16
C SER A 732 8.45 -17.05 33.49
N VAL A 733 7.76 -18.07 34.00
CA VAL A 733 6.38 -17.94 34.49
C VAL A 733 6.39 -17.10 35.77
N PRO A 734 5.71 -15.93 35.79
CA PRO A 734 5.64 -15.11 37.00
C PRO A 734 4.93 -15.85 38.13
N LYS A 735 5.44 -15.74 39.36
CA LYS A 735 4.83 -16.40 40.54
C LYS A 735 3.40 -15.93 40.82
N GLY A 736 3.06 -14.71 40.39
CA GLY A 736 1.73 -14.12 40.52
C GLY A 736 0.81 -14.39 39.34
N LEU A 737 1.16 -15.29 38.41
CA LEU A 737 0.36 -15.53 37.21
C LEU A 737 -1.05 -16.00 37.59
N ARG A 738 -2.06 -15.22 37.21
CA ARG A 738 -3.48 -15.58 37.31
C ARG A 738 -4.22 -15.23 36.04
N VAL A 739 -5.12 -16.11 35.61
CA VAL A 739 -5.99 -15.89 34.46
C VAL A 739 -7.43 -15.90 34.95
N LEU A 740 -8.13 -14.78 34.77
CA LEU A 740 -9.53 -14.64 35.12
C LEU A 740 -10.38 -14.44 33.86
N ILE A 741 -11.51 -15.13 33.79
CA ILE A 741 -12.51 -14.95 32.73
C ILE A 741 -13.81 -14.49 33.37
N ASN A 742 -14.30 -13.31 33.00
CA ASN A 742 -15.44 -12.66 33.67
C ASN A 742 -15.28 -12.56 35.20
N GLY A 743 -14.04 -12.33 35.65
CA GLY A 743 -13.68 -12.25 37.06
C GLY A 743 -13.60 -13.59 37.80
N LEU A 744 -13.90 -14.71 37.15
CA LEU A 744 -13.72 -16.05 37.71
C LEU A 744 -12.30 -16.54 37.45
N ASP A 745 -11.63 -17.05 38.48
CA ASP A 745 -10.29 -17.62 38.33
C ASP A 745 -10.35 -18.91 37.50
N ARG A 746 -9.65 -18.91 36.37
CA ARG A 746 -9.55 -20.02 35.40
C ARG A 746 -8.09 -20.35 35.11
N THR A 747 -7.20 -20.05 36.06
CA THR A 747 -5.74 -20.23 35.89
C THR A 747 -5.38 -21.68 35.55
N ASP A 748 -6.02 -22.66 36.20
CA ASP A 748 -5.77 -24.09 35.96
C ASP A 748 -6.29 -24.59 34.60
N ASP A 749 -7.19 -23.85 33.96
CA ASP A 749 -7.73 -24.16 32.63
C ASP A 749 -6.95 -23.46 31.50
N ALA A 750 -6.10 -22.49 31.83
CA ALA A 750 -5.27 -21.81 30.86
C ALA A 750 -4.05 -22.66 30.48
N ILE A 751 -3.64 -22.59 29.22
CA ILE A 751 -2.40 -23.22 28.78
C ILE A 751 -1.29 -22.17 28.87
N VAL A 752 -0.28 -22.46 29.68
CA VAL A 752 0.88 -21.60 29.88
C VAL A 752 2.12 -22.34 29.41
N ASP A 753 2.83 -21.75 28.47
CA ASP A 753 4.08 -22.30 27.95
C ASP A 753 5.17 -21.23 27.86
N LEU A 754 6.42 -21.67 28.01
CA LEU A 754 7.61 -20.87 27.79
C LEU A 754 8.29 -21.36 26.53
N GLU A 755 8.52 -20.45 25.60
CA GLU A 755 9.41 -20.71 24.49
C GLU A 755 10.82 -20.23 24.82
N ALA A 756 11.80 -21.03 24.41
CA ALA A 756 13.21 -20.79 24.65
C ALA A 756 14.00 -20.92 23.35
N TYR A 757 15.20 -20.33 23.36
CA TYR A 757 16.17 -20.44 22.27
C TYR A 757 16.37 -21.91 21.82
N PRO A 758 16.46 -22.22 20.51
CA PRO A 758 16.60 -21.33 19.34
C PRO A 758 15.28 -20.77 18.78
N LYS A 759 14.14 -21.05 19.42
CA LYS A 759 12.86 -20.43 19.08
C LYS A 759 12.76 -19.04 19.71
N GLU A 760 11.57 -18.45 19.65
CA GLU A 760 11.25 -17.20 20.30
C GLU A 760 11.37 -17.33 21.82
N GLN A 761 11.70 -16.25 22.52
CA GLN A 761 11.95 -16.25 23.96
C GLN A 761 10.80 -15.56 24.70
N ASN A 762 9.68 -16.27 24.83
CA ASN A 762 8.40 -15.68 25.17
C ASN A 762 7.62 -16.50 26.22
N LEU A 763 6.69 -15.84 26.89
CA LEU A 763 5.68 -16.46 27.75
C LEU A 763 4.34 -16.43 27.01
N ASN A 764 3.80 -17.59 26.70
CA ASN A 764 2.49 -17.73 26.06
C ASN A 764 1.43 -18.11 27.09
N VAL A 765 0.28 -17.46 27.00
CA VAL A 765 -0.89 -17.70 27.84
C VAL A 765 -2.12 -17.83 26.94
N LYS A 766 -2.56 -19.06 26.69
CA LYS A 766 -3.79 -19.34 25.94
C LYS A 766 -4.97 -19.44 26.90
N CYS A 767 -5.93 -18.54 26.73
CA CYS A 767 -7.07 -18.43 27.63
C CYS A 767 -8.19 -19.41 27.21
N PRO A 768 -8.93 -20.01 28.17
CA PRO A 768 -10.11 -20.80 27.85
C PRO A 768 -11.22 -19.90 27.30
N SER A 769 -11.89 -20.35 26.23
CA SER A 769 -13.06 -19.63 25.68
C SER A 769 -14.34 -19.95 26.46
N VAL A 770 -15.29 -19.02 26.41
CA VAL A 770 -16.63 -19.18 27.00
C VAL A 770 -17.66 -18.88 25.92
N SER A 771 -18.75 -19.66 25.88
CA SER A 771 -19.85 -19.42 24.94
C SER A 771 -20.66 -18.20 25.39
N ASN A 772 -20.29 -17.00 24.97
CA ASN A 772 -21.04 -15.75 25.09
C ASN A 772 -20.56 -14.76 24.01
N GLU A 773 -21.45 -13.92 23.50
CA GLU A 773 -21.14 -12.95 22.42
C GLU A 773 -19.99 -11.98 22.75
N GLN A 774 -19.83 -11.62 24.03
CA GLN A 774 -18.70 -10.86 24.56
C GLN A 774 -18.31 -11.34 25.97
N TYR A 775 -17.03 -11.31 26.28
CA TYR A 775 -16.50 -11.64 27.61
C TYR A 775 -15.21 -10.89 27.92
N SER A 776 -14.85 -10.86 29.21
CA SER A 776 -13.63 -10.21 29.69
C SER A 776 -12.56 -11.23 30.08
N ILE A 777 -11.31 -10.94 29.71
CA ILE A 777 -10.12 -11.68 30.09
C ILE A 777 -9.25 -10.77 30.95
N THR A 778 -8.76 -11.27 32.08
CA THR A 778 -7.73 -10.60 32.88
C THR A 778 -6.55 -11.54 33.09
N ILE A 779 -5.33 -11.08 32.78
CA ILE A 779 -4.09 -11.80 33.09
C ILE A 779 -3.27 -10.94 34.06
N GLU A 780 -3.02 -11.46 35.25
CA GLU A 780 -2.18 -10.81 36.27
C GLU A 780 -0.81 -11.48 36.22
N LEU A 781 0.27 -10.74 35.93
CA LEU A 781 1.66 -11.23 36.02
C LEU A 781 2.26 -10.99 37.41
N GLY A 782 1.62 -10.15 38.23
CA GLY A 782 2.17 -9.60 39.46
C GLY A 782 2.77 -8.20 39.25
N PRO A 783 3.02 -7.44 40.34
CA PRO A 783 3.37 -6.03 40.26
C PRO A 783 4.73 -5.79 39.58
N ASP A 784 4.79 -4.74 38.76
CA ASP A 784 5.95 -4.25 38.01
C ASP A 784 6.83 -5.36 37.38
N PRO A 785 6.27 -6.16 36.45
CA PRO A 785 7.03 -7.21 35.79
C PRO A 785 8.09 -6.60 34.88
N HIS A 786 9.21 -7.29 34.71
CA HIS A 786 10.32 -6.84 33.88
C HIS A 786 10.59 -7.81 32.74
N LEU A 787 11.05 -7.27 31.61
CA LEU A 787 11.65 -8.06 30.55
C LEU A 787 12.81 -8.87 31.13
N SER A 788 12.90 -10.14 30.73
CA SER A 788 13.93 -11.05 31.22
C SER A 788 15.32 -10.60 30.78
N LEU A 789 16.32 -10.92 31.62
CA LEU A 789 17.70 -10.96 31.16
C LEU A 789 17.86 -12.19 30.28
N ILE A 790 18.17 -11.95 29.01
CA ILE A 790 18.35 -13.02 28.03
C ILE A 790 19.78 -13.52 28.09
N ASP A 791 19.95 -14.83 28.27
CA ASP A 791 21.24 -15.47 28.07
C ASP A 791 21.49 -15.63 26.55
N HIS A 792 22.51 -14.93 26.07
CA HIS A 792 22.92 -14.94 24.67
C HIS A 792 24.04 -15.95 24.39
N ILE A 793 24.61 -16.62 25.40
CA ILE A 793 25.78 -17.50 25.24
C ILE A 793 25.49 -18.60 24.23
N THR A 794 24.37 -19.32 24.39
CA THR A 794 23.98 -20.38 23.44
C THR A 794 23.86 -19.83 22.02
N ARG A 795 23.20 -18.67 21.84
CA ARG A 795 23.07 -18.03 20.53
C ARG A 795 24.42 -17.66 19.92
N ILE A 796 25.32 -17.09 20.72
CA ILE A 796 26.67 -16.72 20.27
C ILE A 796 27.46 -17.97 19.87
N GLU A 797 27.32 -19.07 20.62
CA GLU A 797 27.95 -20.36 20.29
C GLU A 797 27.48 -20.86 18.92
N GLU A 798 26.18 -20.84 18.65
CA GLU A 798 25.63 -21.26 17.37
C GLU A 798 26.11 -20.37 16.23
N ILE A 799 26.14 -19.05 16.43
CA ILE A 799 26.66 -18.10 15.44
C ILE A 799 28.14 -18.41 15.12
N ILE A 800 28.99 -18.57 16.12
CA ILE A 800 30.43 -18.88 15.90
C ILE A 800 30.59 -20.25 15.25
N ARG A 801 29.78 -21.24 15.64
CA ARG A 801 29.76 -22.57 15.04
C ARG A 801 29.45 -22.49 13.54
N ASP A 802 28.52 -21.64 13.13
CA ASP A 802 28.04 -21.54 11.75
C ASP A 802 28.95 -20.68 10.86
N TYR A 803 29.85 -19.87 11.44
CA TYR A 803 30.84 -19.11 10.68
C TYR A 803 31.73 -20.03 9.81
N GLN A 804 31.89 -19.69 8.54
CA GLN A 804 32.77 -20.35 7.58
C GLN A 804 34.18 -19.74 7.65
N ILE A 805 34.82 -19.93 8.81
CA ILE A 805 36.18 -19.45 9.13
C ILE A 805 37.01 -20.57 9.76
N GLU A 806 38.31 -20.34 9.89
CA GLU A 806 39.28 -21.27 10.46
C GLU A 806 38.92 -21.65 11.91
N PHE A 807 39.02 -22.93 12.26
CA PHE A 807 38.73 -23.41 13.62
C PHE A 807 39.54 -22.70 14.71
N HIS A 808 40.80 -22.34 14.44
CA HIS A 808 41.60 -21.57 15.38
C HIS A 808 41.01 -20.18 15.66
N MET A 809 40.40 -19.54 14.66
CA MET A 809 39.70 -18.27 14.86
C MET A 809 38.41 -18.47 15.65
N LYS A 810 37.65 -19.54 15.39
CA LYS A 810 36.49 -19.89 16.21
C LYS A 810 36.87 -20.10 17.66
N ASN A 811 37.95 -20.83 17.92
CA ASN A 811 38.47 -21.04 19.28
C ASN A 811 38.83 -19.71 19.94
N LYS A 812 39.55 -18.81 19.25
CA LYS A 812 39.83 -17.46 19.78
C LYS A 812 38.58 -16.66 20.12
N LEU A 813 37.58 -16.68 19.24
CA LEU A 813 36.30 -16.01 19.49
C LEU A 813 35.57 -16.63 20.68
N TRP A 814 35.60 -17.95 20.79
CA TRP A 814 34.97 -18.67 21.89
C TRP A 814 35.69 -18.48 23.23
N ASP A 815 37.03 -18.49 23.25
CA ASP A 815 37.85 -18.19 24.43
C ASP A 815 37.54 -16.80 24.99
N VAL A 816 37.33 -15.85 24.07
CA VAL A 816 36.81 -14.52 24.39
C VAL A 816 35.45 -14.71 25.06
N VAL A 817 34.42 -15.27 24.40
CA VAL A 817 33.06 -15.45 24.96
C VAL A 817 33.05 -16.15 26.33
N GLN A 818 33.78 -17.25 26.51
CA GLN A 818 33.87 -18.01 27.76
C GLN A 818 34.54 -17.21 28.89
N GLY A 819 35.50 -16.35 28.57
CA GLY A 819 36.15 -15.45 29.53
C GLY A 819 35.22 -14.44 30.21
N TYR A 820 33.93 -14.38 29.82
CA TYR A 820 32.95 -13.39 30.29
C TYR A 820 31.73 -13.94 31.00
N GLN A 821 31.62 -15.25 31.24
CA GLN A 821 30.50 -15.78 32.05
C GLN A 821 30.37 -15.06 33.42
N ASP A 822 31.45 -14.40 33.89
CA ASP A 822 31.50 -13.64 35.15
C ASP A 822 31.90 -12.15 35.02
N ARG A 823 31.87 -11.52 33.83
CA ARG A 823 32.37 -10.13 33.63
C ARG A 823 31.47 -9.23 32.76
N PRO A 824 31.47 -7.90 32.95
CA PRO A 824 30.63 -6.97 32.18
C PRO A 824 31.06 -6.85 30.71
N LEU A 825 30.09 -6.56 29.83
CA LEU A 825 30.22 -6.54 28.36
C LEU A 825 31.34 -5.60 27.83
N ASN A 826 31.68 -4.54 28.56
CA ASN A 826 32.77 -3.62 28.20
C ASN A 826 34.17 -4.26 28.29
N ALA A 827 34.33 -5.33 29.07
CA ALA A 827 35.56 -6.12 29.11
C ALA A 827 35.79 -6.93 27.82
N ILE A 828 34.76 -7.10 26.99
CA ILE A 828 34.77 -7.88 25.73
C ILE A 828 35.30 -7.07 24.55
N VAL A 829 35.03 -5.77 24.57
CA VAL A 829 35.30 -4.88 23.44
C VAL A 829 36.80 -4.81 23.14
N GLY A 830 37.64 -4.75 24.17
CA GLY A 830 39.11 -4.70 24.01
C GLY A 830 39.67 -5.94 23.29
N PRO A 831 39.46 -7.16 23.81
CA PRO A 831 39.96 -8.39 23.18
C PRO A 831 39.39 -8.65 21.77
N ILE A 832 38.10 -8.35 21.54
CA ILE A 832 37.52 -8.45 20.18
C ILE A 832 38.18 -7.43 19.24
N LEU A 833 38.36 -6.18 19.67
CA LEU A 833 39.04 -5.16 18.87
C LEU A 833 40.50 -5.56 18.59
N GLU A 834 41.18 -6.19 19.55
CA GLU A 834 42.53 -6.71 19.34
C GLU A 834 42.55 -7.80 18.26
N LEU A 835 41.61 -8.73 18.27
CA LEU A 835 41.47 -9.75 17.22
C LEU A 835 41.22 -9.10 15.85
N ILE A 836 40.33 -8.11 15.77
CA ILE A 836 40.02 -7.37 14.54
C ILE A 836 41.25 -6.60 14.03
N LEU A 837 41.95 -5.89 14.93
CA LEU A 837 43.12 -5.08 14.58
C LEU A 837 44.35 -5.94 14.27
N ALA A 838 44.48 -7.12 14.88
CA ALA A 838 45.54 -8.08 14.57
C ALA A 838 45.35 -8.69 13.17
N ASP A 839 44.11 -9.01 12.77
CA ASP A 839 43.80 -9.54 11.45
C ASP A 839 44.03 -8.48 10.34
N SER A 840 43.75 -7.20 10.62
CA SER A 840 44.03 -6.09 9.68
C SER A 840 45.53 -5.86 9.39
N ARG A 841 46.44 -6.41 10.19
CA ARG A 841 47.90 -6.34 9.96
C ARG A 841 48.41 -7.46 9.06
N SER A 842 47.61 -8.50 8.82
CA SER A 842 47.95 -9.63 7.93
C SER A 842 47.68 -9.36 6.45
N VAL A 843 46.94 -8.29 6.11
CA VAL A 843 46.65 -7.92 4.71
C VAL A 843 47.68 -6.89 4.24
N LYS A 844 48.91 -7.37 4.00
CA LYS A 844 49.87 -6.81 3.05
C LYS A 844 50.58 -7.97 2.36
N VAL A 845 50.07 -8.35 1.19
CA VAL A 845 50.73 -8.39 -0.15
C VAL A 845 49.67 -8.83 -1.15
#